data_AF-A0A7Z8JXC0-F1
#
_entry.id   AF-A0A7Z8JXC0-F1
#
_cell.length_a   1.000
_cell.length_b   1.000
_cell.length_c   1.000
_cell.angle_alpha   90.00
_cell.angle_beta   90.00
_cell.angle_gamma   90.00
#
_symmetry.space_group_name_H-M   'P 1'
#
loop_
_entity.id
_entity.type
_entity.pdbx_description
1 polymer ?
#
loop_
_entity_poly.entity_id
_entity_poly.type
_entity_poly.pdbx_seq_one_letter_code
_entity_poly.pdbx_strand_id
1 'polypeptide(L)'
;MHSEGTARTGPGRVVVVGGGMVAHRFAEQLAARTDAGEWHLTVIGEEPHLPYDRVHLSEVFAGRPDADLALAPEVWADPRVDLVTGDPVVALDLAGQTVTTRAGRVEPYDALVLATGSRAWVPRTEGVDLPGVLCYRTLGDVTDLRSWVADRAVALGRPLRGAVVGGGVLGLEAAAALQTLDVAPTVVEFADRLMAVQLDAGGGEALRVLVTDLGMDVRTSAAATRVVAGEDGRVAGLELSTGETVPADVVVYSTGIRPRDGLARAAGLVVAERGGVVVGPACRTSDPAVWAIGECASYEGECAGLVAPGNAMADVVVDQLCGGVRGYSKAADGTKLKGVGVDAASFGDVLALAPGALEVTFADPVARTYRKLVVSDDARVLLGGVFVGDIELYSSLRPMLGRPLGADPSAFLAPQGGAAPVQTDLPDDVVLCSCSNVSAGTVRAAVTEHGCTSVGEVKACTRAGTVCGSCVPLLTTVVNRTLEKAGIAVSSAMCEHFAMSRAELYALVRAERLRTFTEVVAAHGKGRGCAVCRPVVASILSSLGIGHVLQPDQAPLQDTNDHLLANLQKDGTYSVVPRMPGGEVTPERLLVLAEVARDFGLFTRITGAQRIAMFGARQDQLPAIWRRLVDAGFESGQAYGKSLRAVKTCVGQAWCRFGVQDSASMAVRLELRYRGLRSPHKFKVGVSGCARECAEARGKDVGVIATEKGWNVYVGGNGGFTPRHADLLAEDLDDDRLIQVIDRFLALYVRSADRLQRTAPWVAAYPGGLEELRRVVVEDSLGIGAELDAEVERHVSGYVDEWRATLDDPEKLRRFTPYLNDPDAADPDLAYVPQRGQARPARPGEHGHHDLRVARTLEEAPL
;
A
#
# COMPACT_ATOMS: atom_id res chain seq x y z
N MET A 1 22.65 -58.55 9.26
CA MET A 1 21.70 -58.69 10.38
C MET A 1 20.72 -57.56 10.26
N HIS A 2 19.54 -57.83 9.71
CA HIS A 2 18.44 -56.88 9.66
C HIS A 2 17.86 -56.80 11.07
N SER A 3 18.04 -55.67 11.75
CA SER A 3 17.32 -55.39 12.99
C SER A 3 15.86 -55.11 12.62
N GLU A 4 14.99 -56.08 12.92
CA GLU A 4 13.54 -55.90 12.93
C GLU A 4 13.20 -54.70 13.82
N GLY A 5 12.67 -53.65 13.20
CA GLY A 5 12.25 -52.44 13.89
C GLY A 5 11.05 -52.75 14.79
N THR A 6 11.22 -52.54 16.08
CA THR A 6 10.10 -52.49 17.04
C THR A 6 9.07 -51.47 16.55
N ALA A 7 7.86 -51.93 16.27
CA ALA A 7 6.74 -51.10 15.85
C ALA A 7 6.52 -49.99 16.88
N ARG A 8 6.64 -48.73 16.44
CA ARG A 8 6.55 -47.55 17.29
C ARG A 8 5.12 -47.40 17.81
N THR A 9 4.92 -47.55 19.11
CA THR A 9 3.64 -47.36 19.79
C THR A 9 3.44 -45.88 20.12
N GLY A 10 3.19 -45.03 19.12
CA GLY A 10 2.93 -43.60 19.32
C GLY A 10 3.34 -42.71 18.13
N PRO A 11 2.81 -41.46 18.08
CA PRO A 11 3.20 -40.47 17.07
C PRO A 11 4.69 -40.16 17.16
N GLY A 12 5.26 -39.79 16.03
CA GLY A 12 6.67 -39.43 15.93
C GLY A 12 6.91 -38.05 16.44
N ARG A 13 8.12 -37.79 16.94
CA ARG A 13 8.45 -36.50 17.53
C ARG A 13 9.24 -35.66 16.55
N VAL A 14 8.67 -34.54 16.13
CA VAL A 14 9.38 -33.51 15.36
C VAL A 14 9.66 -32.34 16.28
N VAL A 15 10.92 -31.93 16.37
CA VAL A 15 11.30 -30.72 17.11
C VAL A 15 11.84 -29.70 16.12
N VAL A 16 11.31 -28.47 16.16
CA VAL A 16 11.80 -27.33 15.38
C VAL A 16 12.48 -26.36 16.32
N VAL A 17 13.76 -26.04 16.03
CA VAL A 17 14.55 -25.08 16.79
C VAL A 17 14.54 -23.74 16.06
N GLY A 18 13.77 -22.79 16.58
CA GLY A 18 13.50 -21.47 16.00
C GLY A 18 12.01 -21.24 15.77
N GLY A 19 11.49 -20.09 16.20
CA GLY A 19 10.06 -19.71 16.12
C GLY A 19 9.76 -18.60 15.09
N GLY A 20 10.48 -18.57 13.97
CA GLY A 20 10.31 -17.54 12.93
C GLY A 20 9.29 -17.90 11.84
N MET A 21 9.14 -17.04 10.83
CA MET A 21 8.21 -17.23 9.70
C MET A 21 8.35 -18.59 8.99
N VAL A 22 9.59 -19.08 8.84
CA VAL A 22 9.87 -20.37 8.17
C VAL A 22 9.44 -21.56 9.04
N ALA A 23 9.59 -21.46 10.36
CA ALA A 23 9.13 -22.48 11.30
C ALA A 23 7.60 -22.51 11.38
N HIS A 24 6.95 -21.35 11.35
CA HIS A 24 5.49 -21.24 11.24
C HIS A 24 4.98 -21.92 9.96
N ARG A 25 5.59 -21.64 8.80
CA ARG A 25 5.28 -22.33 7.53
C ARG A 25 5.44 -23.85 7.63
N PHE A 26 6.53 -24.31 8.25
CA PHE A 26 6.77 -25.73 8.48
C PHE A 26 5.65 -26.36 9.31
N ALA A 27 5.27 -25.72 10.42
CA ALA A 27 4.20 -26.18 11.30
C ALA A 27 2.86 -26.28 10.56
N GLU A 28 2.48 -25.24 9.80
CA GLU A 28 1.25 -25.24 9.01
C GLU A 28 1.21 -26.39 8.00
N GLN A 29 2.29 -26.59 7.24
CA GLN A 29 2.32 -27.63 6.22
C GLN A 29 2.32 -29.03 6.83
N LEU A 30 3.02 -29.24 7.95
CA LEU A 30 3.06 -30.54 8.62
C LEU A 30 1.69 -30.89 9.20
N ALA A 31 1.05 -29.96 9.92
CA ALA A 31 -0.28 -30.15 10.50
C ALA A 31 -1.35 -30.42 9.44
N ALA A 32 -1.26 -29.77 8.28
CA ALA A 32 -2.20 -29.95 7.17
C ALA A 32 -2.03 -31.26 6.37
N ARG A 33 -0.86 -31.91 6.45
CA ARG A 33 -0.52 -33.10 5.63
C ARG A 33 -0.50 -34.41 6.39
N THR A 34 -0.63 -34.38 7.70
CA THR A 34 -0.51 -35.56 8.57
C THR A 34 -1.80 -35.77 9.33
N ASP A 35 -2.16 -37.01 9.62
CA ASP A 35 -3.32 -37.35 10.44
C ASP A 35 -2.97 -37.42 11.93
N ALA A 36 -3.99 -37.57 12.78
CA ALA A 36 -3.80 -37.78 14.21
C ALA A 36 -3.06 -39.11 14.48
N GLY A 37 -1.91 -39.04 15.16
CA GLY A 37 -1.11 -40.21 15.53
C GLY A 37 0.14 -40.47 14.67
N GLU A 38 0.37 -39.69 13.61
CA GLU A 38 1.61 -39.80 12.81
C GLU A 38 2.77 -39.02 13.43
N TRP A 39 2.56 -37.73 13.70
CA TRP A 39 3.57 -36.81 14.21
C TRP A 39 3.00 -35.91 15.31
N HIS A 40 3.86 -35.59 16.26
CA HIS A 40 3.69 -34.58 17.30
C HIS A 40 4.83 -33.58 17.14
N LEU A 41 4.48 -32.30 16.97
CA LEU A 41 5.39 -31.22 16.66
C LEU A 41 5.62 -30.35 17.89
N THR A 42 6.87 -30.06 18.21
CA THR A 42 7.25 -29.06 19.21
C THR A 42 8.13 -28.00 18.57
N VAL A 43 7.67 -26.75 18.56
CA VAL A 43 8.43 -25.58 18.07
C VAL A 43 8.98 -24.82 19.27
N ILE A 44 10.29 -24.58 19.30
CA ILE A 44 10.96 -23.90 20.41
C ILE A 44 11.64 -22.62 19.90
N GLY A 45 11.16 -21.46 20.36
CA GLY A 45 11.67 -20.15 20.01
C GLY A 45 12.33 -19.43 21.20
N GLU A 46 13.42 -18.69 20.93
CA GLU A 46 14.09 -17.88 21.95
C GLU A 46 13.33 -16.60 22.32
N GLU A 47 12.57 -16.05 21.37
CA GLU A 47 11.85 -14.80 21.55
C GLU A 47 10.58 -15.05 22.36
N PRO A 48 10.18 -14.14 23.27
CA PRO A 48 9.00 -14.31 24.12
C PRO A 48 7.67 -14.02 23.40
N HIS A 49 7.69 -14.00 22.06
CA HIS A 49 6.56 -13.61 21.21
C HIS A 49 6.06 -14.80 20.39
N LEU A 50 4.77 -14.77 20.00
CA LEU A 50 4.29 -15.64 18.94
C LEU A 50 5.05 -15.35 17.64
N PRO A 51 5.24 -16.34 16.75
CA PRO A 51 5.88 -16.12 15.45
C PRO A 51 5.22 -14.96 14.70
N TYR A 52 6.03 -14.04 14.18
CA TYR A 52 5.60 -12.78 13.58
C TYR A 52 6.29 -12.48 12.25
N ASP A 53 5.72 -11.56 11.48
CA ASP A 53 6.24 -11.10 10.20
C ASP A 53 7.34 -10.05 10.37
N ARG A 54 8.59 -10.53 10.38
CA ARG A 54 9.79 -9.68 10.43
C ARG A 54 10.01 -8.82 9.18
N VAL A 55 9.31 -9.05 8.08
CA VAL A 55 9.43 -8.22 6.86
C VAL A 55 8.79 -6.85 7.08
N HIS A 56 7.82 -6.76 8.00
CA HIS A 56 7.09 -5.54 8.33
C HIS A 56 7.54 -4.89 9.64
N LEU A 57 8.74 -5.25 10.14
CA LEU A 57 9.28 -4.74 11.40
C LEU A 57 9.42 -3.19 11.41
N SER A 58 9.70 -2.58 10.26
CA SER A 58 9.84 -1.13 10.13
C SER A 58 8.53 -0.38 10.31
N GLU A 59 7.39 -1.02 10.03
CA GLU A 59 6.07 -0.40 10.18
C GLU A 59 5.68 -0.21 11.64
N VAL A 60 6.32 -0.94 12.56
CA VAL A 60 6.13 -0.76 13.99
C VAL A 60 6.47 0.68 14.37
N PHE A 61 7.60 1.21 13.89
CA PHE A 61 7.98 2.62 14.12
C PHE A 61 6.92 3.60 13.61
N ALA A 62 6.24 3.27 12.50
CA ALA A 62 5.18 4.08 11.90
C ALA A 62 3.81 3.97 12.62
N GLY A 63 3.75 3.29 13.77
CA GLY A 63 2.55 3.19 14.62
C GLY A 63 1.75 1.90 14.47
N ARG A 64 2.24 0.91 13.69
CA ARG A 64 1.64 -0.43 13.66
C ARG A 64 1.86 -1.12 15.02
N PRO A 65 0.81 -1.62 15.69
CA PRO A 65 0.96 -2.42 16.91
C PRO A 65 1.77 -3.70 16.66
N ASP A 66 2.62 -4.10 17.60
CA ASP A 66 3.41 -5.33 17.52
C ASP A 66 2.52 -6.58 17.31
N ALA A 67 1.32 -6.57 17.91
CA ALA A 67 0.34 -7.65 17.78
C ALA A 67 -0.13 -7.85 16.33
N ASP A 68 -0.15 -6.80 15.50
CA ASP A 68 -0.56 -6.87 14.10
C ASP A 68 0.49 -7.54 13.21
N LEU A 69 1.71 -7.76 13.72
CA LEU A 69 2.73 -8.54 13.02
C LEU A 69 2.60 -10.04 13.27
N ALA A 70 1.79 -10.48 14.24
CA ALA A 70 1.64 -11.90 14.55
C ALA A 70 1.16 -12.67 13.31
N LEU A 71 1.79 -13.82 13.05
CA LEU A 71 1.33 -14.74 12.01
C LEU A 71 0.07 -15.48 12.48
N ALA A 72 -0.64 -16.06 11.52
CA ALA A 72 -1.90 -16.77 11.72
C ALA A 72 -1.80 -17.81 12.88
N PRO A 73 -2.59 -17.69 13.97
CA PRO A 73 -2.38 -18.46 15.19
C PRO A 73 -3.01 -19.86 15.16
N GLU A 74 -3.79 -20.20 14.14
CA GLU A 74 -4.65 -21.40 14.10
C GLU A 74 -3.87 -22.70 14.26
N VAL A 75 -2.65 -22.77 13.72
CA VAL A 75 -1.79 -23.96 13.82
C VAL A 75 -1.42 -24.29 15.27
N TRP A 76 -1.36 -23.30 16.15
CA TRP A 76 -1.01 -23.47 17.57
C TRP A 76 -2.19 -23.96 18.43
N ALA A 77 -3.40 -23.97 17.87
CA ALA A 77 -4.57 -24.56 18.52
C ALA A 77 -4.72 -26.06 18.23
N ASP A 78 -3.91 -26.61 17.31
CA ASP A 78 -3.89 -28.03 17.02
C ASP A 78 -3.27 -28.80 18.22
N PRO A 79 -3.96 -29.80 18.80
CA PRO A 79 -3.46 -30.55 19.94
C PRO A 79 -2.20 -31.39 19.64
N ARG A 80 -1.76 -31.44 18.39
CA ARG A 80 -0.53 -32.12 17.95
C ARG A 80 0.67 -31.17 17.87
N VAL A 81 0.48 -29.88 18.13
CA VAL A 81 1.50 -28.84 17.95
C VAL A 81 1.69 -28.07 19.26
N ASP A 82 2.87 -28.17 19.84
CA ASP A 82 3.31 -27.37 20.97
C ASP A 82 4.19 -26.21 20.51
N LEU A 83 3.94 -25.02 21.05
CA LEU A 83 4.80 -23.85 20.88
C LEU A 83 5.38 -23.43 22.23
N VAL A 84 6.71 -23.40 22.31
CA VAL A 84 7.46 -22.90 23.46
C VAL A 84 8.18 -21.61 23.06
N THR A 85 7.83 -20.49 23.71
CA THR A 85 8.44 -19.18 23.48
C THR A 85 9.32 -18.75 24.66
N GLY A 86 10.27 -17.86 24.42
CA GLY A 86 11.12 -17.28 25.47
C GLY A 86 12.19 -18.22 26.05
N ASP A 87 12.43 -19.39 25.44
CA ASP A 87 13.34 -20.41 26.00
C ASP A 87 14.32 -20.92 24.92
N PRO A 88 15.51 -20.29 24.79
CA PRO A 88 16.46 -20.66 23.75
C PRO A 88 17.01 -22.07 23.93
N VAL A 89 17.09 -22.83 22.84
CA VAL A 89 17.85 -24.09 22.79
C VAL A 89 19.34 -23.78 22.90
N VAL A 90 20.02 -24.47 23.80
CA VAL A 90 21.45 -24.25 24.11
C VAL A 90 22.35 -25.44 23.79
N ALA A 91 21.78 -26.65 23.66
CA ALA A 91 22.53 -27.85 23.31
C ALA A 91 21.69 -28.81 22.45
N LEU A 92 22.38 -29.53 21.56
CA LEU A 92 21.83 -30.65 20.79
C LEU A 92 22.66 -31.89 21.13
N ASP A 93 22.00 -32.99 21.49
CA ASP A 93 22.62 -34.31 21.58
C ASP A 93 22.13 -35.14 20.39
N LEU A 94 23.02 -35.31 19.40
CA LEU A 94 22.71 -36.09 18.20
C LEU A 94 22.63 -37.59 18.49
N ALA A 95 23.46 -38.09 19.41
CA ALA A 95 23.50 -39.51 19.75
C ALA A 95 22.30 -39.92 20.61
N GLY A 96 21.93 -39.08 21.58
CA GLY A 96 20.74 -39.26 22.42
C GLY A 96 19.43 -38.79 21.77
N GLN A 97 19.50 -38.13 20.60
CA GLN A 97 18.39 -37.50 19.89
C GLN A 97 17.53 -36.59 20.79
N THR A 98 18.18 -35.66 21.49
CA THR A 98 17.50 -34.68 22.35
C THR A 98 17.97 -33.25 22.09
N VAL A 99 17.10 -32.28 22.38
CA VAL A 99 17.47 -30.86 22.48
C VAL A 99 17.28 -30.37 23.91
N THR A 100 18.17 -29.52 24.37
CA THR A 100 18.11 -28.93 25.72
C THR A 100 17.98 -27.43 25.65
N THR A 101 16.99 -26.88 26.35
CA THR A 101 16.75 -25.44 26.46
C THR A 101 17.49 -24.82 27.65
N ARG A 102 17.60 -23.50 27.67
CA ARG A 102 18.23 -22.76 28.79
C ARG A 102 17.49 -22.96 30.10
N ALA A 103 16.17 -23.08 30.08
CA ALA A 103 15.37 -23.36 31.28
C ALA A 103 15.52 -24.82 31.77
N GLY A 104 16.27 -25.66 31.06
CA GLY A 104 16.53 -27.05 31.42
C GLY A 104 15.50 -28.06 30.90
N ARG A 105 14.59 -27.64 30.00
CA ARG A 105 13.70 -28.56 29.29
C ARG A 105 14.55 -29.42 28.34
N VAL A 106 14.31 -30.73 28.37
CA VAL A 106 14.94 -31.70 27.47
C VAL A 106 13.83 -32.32 26.61
N GLU A 107 13.86 -32.05 25.31
CA GLU A 107 12.87 -32.58 24.37
C GLU A 107 13.51 -33.64 23.47
N PRO A 108 13.03 -34.90 23.49
CA PRO A 108 13.48 -35.93 22.58
C PRO A 108 12.83 -35.78 21.20
N TYR A 109 13.57 -36.11 20.15
CA TYR A 109 13.10 -36.05 18.76
C TYR A 109 13.37 -37.34 18.00
N ASP A 110 12.52 -37.62 17.02
CA ASP A 110 12.82 -38.57 15.95
C ASP A 110 13.26 -37.83 14.67
N ALA A 111 12.83 -36.57 14.53
CA ALA A 111 13.26 -35.64 13.50
C ALA A 111 13.50 -34.23 14.09
N LEU A 112 14.66 -33.66 13.83
CA LEU A 112 15.04 -32.31 14.27
C LEU A 112 15.15 -31.37 13.08
N VAL A 113 14.53 -30.19 13.18
CA VAL A 113 14.59 -29.16 12.14
C VAL A 113 15.21 -27.90 12.72
N LEU A 114 16.39 -27.52 12.22
CA LEU A 114 17.04 -26.26 12.57
C LEU A 114 16.45 -25.14 11.71
N ALA A 115 15.73 -24.21 12.35
CA ALA A 115 15.13 -23.03 11.75
C ALA A 115 15.60 -21.76 12.51
N THR A 116 16.85 -21.75 12.98
CA THR A 116 17.43 -20.73 13.85
C THR A 116 17.67 -19.39 13.17
N GLY A 117 17.51 -19.33 11.84
CA GLY A 117 17.63 -18.11 11.07
C GLY A 117 19.04 -17.51 11.12
N SER A 118 19.12 -16.20 11.30
CA SER A 118 20.36 -15.43 11.25
C SER A 118 20.38 -14.34 12.32
N ARG A 119 21.56 -13.83 12.64
CA ARG A 119 21.76 -12.63 13.49
C ARG A 119 22.27 -11.47 12.66
N ALA A 120 22.02 -10.25 13.11
CA ALA A 120 22.70 -9.07 12.58
C ALA A 120 24.21 -9.26 12.72
N TRP A 121 24.95 -8.91 11.67
CA TRP A 121 26.40 -8.93 11.71
C TRP A 121 26.91 -7.55 12.13
N VAL A 122 27.83 -7.52 13.09
CA VAL A 122 28.54 -6.31 13.49
C VAL A 122 30.01 -6.52 13.12
N PRO A 123 30.62 -5.66 12.28
CA PRO A 123 32.04 -5.72 11.97
C PRO A 123 32.89 -5.50 13.22
N ARG A 124 34.18 -5.85 13.15
CA ARG A 124 35.13 -5.53 14.23
C ARG A 124 35.46 -4.03 14.22
N THR A 125 34.54 -3.23 14.73
CA THR A 125 34.71 -1.80 14.96
C THR A 125 35.04 -1.60 16.45
N GLU A 126 35.99 -0.72 16.78
CA GLU A 126 36.28 -0.38 18.18
C GLU A 126 35.07 0.35 18.79
N GLY A 127 34.73 0.05 20.05
CA GLY A 127 33.63 0.74 20.75
C GLY A 127 32.22 0.22 20.44
N VAL A 128 32.08 -0.94 19.80
CA VAL A 128 30.76 -1.55 19.49
C VAL A 128 29.94 -1.94 20.73
N ASP A 129 30.60 -2.09 21.89
CA ASP A 129 29.93 -2.39 23.16
C ASP A 129 29.47 -1.13 23.92
N LEU A 130 29.67 0.07 23.34
CA LEU A 130 29.24 1.32 23.96
C LEU A 130 27.70 1.40 24.02
N PRO A 131 27.12 1.91 25.12
CA PRO A 131 25.70 2.19 25.19
C PRO A 131 25.28 3.14 24.05
N GLY A 132 24.26 2.72 23.29
CA GLY A 132 23.74 3.41 22.12
C GLY A 132 24.21 2.84 20.77
N VAL A 133 25.01 1.79 20.79
CA VAL A 133 25.25 0.93 19.63
C VAL A 133 24.24 -0.20 19.64
N LEU A 134 23.39 -0.25 18.61
CA LEU A 134 22.24 -1.14 18.51
C LEU A 134 22.23 -1.88 17.18
N CYS A 135 21.42 -2.93 17.10
CA CYS A 135 21.12 -3.66 15.86
C CYS A 135 19.67 -3.40 15.44
N TYR A 136 19.31 -3.91 14.26
CA TYR A 136 17.94 -3.82 13.76
C TYR A 136 17.52 -5.14 13.11
N ARG A 137 16.81 -5.99 13.87
CA ARG A 137 16.45 -7.33 13.39
C ARG A 137 15.19 -7.95 14.02
N THR A 138 14.94 -7.70 15.29
CA THR A 138 13.88 -8.32 16.10
C THR A 138 12.97 -7.26 16.72
N LEU A 139 11.80 -7.66 17.24
CA LEU A 139 10.96 -6.78 18.06
C LEU A 139 11.68 -6.26 19.32
N GLY A 140 12.59 -7.07 19.88
CA GLY A 140 13.48 -6.66 20.94
C GLY A 140 14.36 -5.48 20.52
N ASP A 141 15.03 -5.58 19.37
CA ASP A 141 15.85 -4.48 18.83
C ASP A 141 15.04 -3.20 18.60
N VAL A 142 13.80 -3.33 18.12
CA VAL A 142 12.87 -2.19 17.95
C VAL A 142 12.56 -1.53 19.29
N THR A 143 12.30 -2.33 20.32
CA THR A 143 12.00 -1.85 21.67
C THR A 143 13.22 -1.16 22.29
N ASP A 144 14.39 -1.76 22.15
CA ASP A 144 15.66 -1.20 22.65
C ASP A 144 15.99 0.12 21.94
N LEU A 145 15.81 0.19 20.63
CA LEU A 145 16.03 1.40 19.85
C LEU A 145 15.09 2.54 20.25
N ARG A 146 13.79 2.25 20.43
CA ARG A 146 12.80 3.23 20.91
C ARG A 146 13.16 3.76 22.29
N SER A 147 13.46 2.85 23.21
CA SER A 147 13.78 3.20 24.60
C SER A 147 15.06 4.03 24.66
N TRP A 148 16.10 3.62 23.93
CA TRP A 148 17.35 4.36 23.82
C TRP A 148 17.13 5.78 23.29
N VAL A 149 16.42 5.92 22.17
CA VAL A 149 16.18 7.23 21.55
C VAL A 149 15.39 8.15 22.49
N ALA A 150 14.33 7.65 23.13
CA ALA A 150 13.53 8.42 24.07
C ALA A 150 14.37 8.91 25.27
N ASP A 151 15.10 8.00 25.92
CA ASP A 151 15.94 8.32 27.08
C ASP A 151 17.09 9.27 26.69
N ARG A 152 17.70 9.04 25.53
CA ARG A 152 18.84 9.83 25.05
C ARG A 152 18.41 11.24 24.65
N ALA A 153 17.23 11.40 24.05
CA ALA A 153 16.66 12.70 23.71
C ALA A 153 16.40 13.54 24.95
N VAL A 154 15.80 12.95 26.00
CA VAL A 154 15.58 13.61 27.29
C VAL A 154 16.90 14.02 27.94
N ALA A 155 17.88 13.11 27.96
CA ALA A 155 19.18 13.38 28.59
C ALA A 155 19.97 14.51 27.92
N LEU A 156 19.84 14.68 26.60
CA LEU A 156 20.59 15.69 25.84
C LEU A 156 19.81 16.99 25.61
N GLY A 157 18.48 16.98 25.76
CA GLY A 157 17.62 18.17 25.59
C GLY A 157 17.63 18.76 24.17
N ARG A 158 17.96 17.94 23.15
CA ARG A 158 18.01 18.34 21.74
C ARG A 158 17.64 17.18 20.81
N PRO A 159 17.28 17.44 19.53
CA PRO A 159 17.14 16.39 18.52
C PRO A 159 18.41 15.55 18.41
N LEU A 160 18.23 14.24 18.18
CA LEU A 160 19.32 13.28 18.09
C LEU A 160 19.82 13.13 16.65
N ARG A 161 21.08 12.73 16.54
CA ARG A 161 21.71 12.33 15.27
C ARG A 161 21.97 10.83 15.34
N GLY A 162 21.71 10.12 14.26
CA GLY A 162 21.91 8.68 14.17
C GLY A 162 22.87 8.33 13.05
N ALA A 163 23.69 7.30 13.25
CA ALA A 163 24.47 6.71 12.15
C ALA A 163 24.00 5.29 11.90
N VAL A 164 23.68 4.95 10.65
CA VAL A 164 23.34 3.59 10.24
C VAL A 164 24.50 3.02 9.44
N VAL A 165 25.14 1.98 9.96
CA VAL A 165 26.28 1.33 9.30
C VAL A 165 25.75 0.20 8.42
N GLY A 166 25.84 0.40 7.10
CA GLY A 166 25.30 -0.46 6.05
C GLY A 166 24.17 0.25 5.29
N GLY A 167 24.33 0.44 3.98
CA GLY A 167 23.39 1.06 3.05
C GLY A 167 22.65 0.04 2.17
N GLY A 168 22.49 -1.18 2.65
CA GLY A 168 21.61 -2.20 2.05
C GLY A 168 20.13 -1.97 2.41
N VAL A 169 19.26 -2.91 2.01
CA VAL A 169 17.80 -2.82 2.25
C VAL A 169 17.45 -2.55 3.71
N LEU A 170 17.93 -3.40 4.62
CA LEU A 170 17.68 -3.25 6.06
C LEU A 170 18.29 -1.96 6.65
N GLY A 171 19.38 -1.48 6.08
CA GLY A 171 20.04 -0.25 6.55
C GLY A 171 19.24 0.99 6.19
N LEU A 172 18.70 1.04 4.97
CA LEU A 172 17.81 2.11 4.56
C LEU A 172 16.48 2.06 5.32
N GLU A 173 15.97 0.87 5.63
CA GLU A 173 14.81 0.69 6.52
C GLU A 173 15.10 1.16 7.95
N ALA A 174 16.29 0.86 8.50
CA ALA A 174 16.72 1.36 9.80
C ALA A 174 16.89 2.88 9.82
N ALA A 175 17.39 3.48 8.73
CA ALA A 175 17.49 4.93 8.61
C ALA A 175 16.11 5.60 8.58
N ALA A 176 15.15 5.02 7.86
CA ALA A 176 13.75 5.48 7.86
C ALA A 176 13.09 5.32 9.25
N ALA A 177 13.41 4.23 9.96
CA ALA A 177 12.96 4.03 11.33
C ALA A 177 13.50 5.12 12.28
N LEU A 178 14.78 5.48 12.17
CA LEU A 178 15.38 6.57 12.93
C LEU A 178 14.69 7.91 12.64
N GLN A 179 14.39 8.23 11.37
CA GLN A 179 13.62 9.45 11.04
C GLN A 179 12.23 9.46 11.68
N THR A 180 11.58 8.30 11.75
CA THR A 180 10.26 8.18 12.39
C THR A 180 10.34 8.43 13.91
N LEU A 181 11.50 8.19 14.51
CA LEU A 181 11.82 8.52 15.90
C LEU A 181 12.42 9.92 16.09
N ASP A 182 12.32 10.81 15.08
CA ASP A 182 12.86 12.18 15.09
C ASP A 182 14.39 12.23 15.26
N VAL A 183 15.09 11.20 14.78
CA VAL A 183 16.55 11.12 14.73
C VAL A 183 17.02 11.36 13.30
N ALA A 184 17.90 12.34 13.09
CA ALA A 184 18.47 12.62 11.77
C ALA A 184 19.52 11.55 11.39
N PRO A 185 19.28 10.69 10.37
CA PRO A 185 20.17 9.58 10.08
C PRO A 185 21.27 9.97 9.07
N THR A 186 22.45 9.42 9.29
CA THR A 186 23.52 9.31 8.30
C THR A 186 23.76 7.84 7.97
N VAL A 187 23.52 7.45 6.73
CA VAL A 187 23.79 6.10 6.22
C VAL A 187 25.25 6.04 5.79
N VAL A 188 25.99 5.10 6.37
CA VAL A 188 27.41 4.85 6.09
C VAL A 188 27.51 3.51 5.36
N GLU A 189 27.88 3.55 4.09
CA GLU A 189 28.04 2.38 3.23
C GLU A 189 29.51 2.21 2.83
N PHE A 190 30.02 1.00 3.00
CA PHE A 190 31.39 0.64 2.65
C PHE A 190 31.59 0.63 1.13
N ALA A 191 30.61 0.11 0.39
CA ALA A 191 30.62 0.11 -1.06
C ALA A 191 30.52 1.54 -1.61
N ASP A 192 30.84 1.69 -2.89
CA ASP A 192 30.76 2.96 -3.62
C ASP A 192 29.33 3.50 -3.80
N ARG A 193 28.31 2.67 -3.55
CA ARG A 193 26.89 2.97 -3.74
C ARG A 193 25.99 2.24 -2.75
N LEU A 194 24.77 2.76 -2.57
CA LEU A 194 23.72 2.10 -1.80
C LEU A 194 23.23 0.82 -2.50
N MET A 195 22.82 -0.17 -1.71
CA MET A 195 22.34 -1.47 -2.17
C MET A 195 23.26 -2.11 -3.24
N ALA A 196 24.58 -2.04 -3.04
CA ALA A 196 25.57 -2.42 -4.06
C ALA A 196 25.50 -3.87 -4.57
N VAL A 197 24.86 -4.77 -3.80
CA VAL A 197 24.57 -6.16 -4.21
C VAL A 197 23.37 -6.22 -5.16
N GLN A 198 22.39 -5.33 -4.97
CA GLN A 198 21.11 -5.34 -5.67
C GLN A 198 21.04 -4.32 -6.80
N LEU A 199 21.85 -3.28 -6.80
CA LEU A 199 21.83 -2.19 -7.77
C LEU A 199 23.20 -2.00 -8.42
N ASP A 200 23.16 -1.57 -9.67
CA ASP A 200 24.32 -1.08 -10.40
C ASP A 200 24.60 0.40 -10.09
N ALA A 201 25.64 0.97 -10.68
CA ALA A 201 26.05 2.35 -10.40
C ALA A 201 24.95 3.38 -10.67
N GLY A 202 24.23 3.23 -11.79
CA GLY A 202 23.13 4.13 -12.17
C GLY A 202 21.95 4.05 -11.20
N GLY A 203 21.50 2.83 -10.87
CA GLY A 203 20.45 2.63 -9.88
C GLY A 203 20.84 3.11 -8.48
N GLY A 204 22.08 2.86 -8.06
CA GLY A 204 22.62 3.31 -6.77
C GLY A 204 22.65 4.84 -6.64
N GLU A 205 23.03 5.56 -7.70
CA GLU A 205 23.02 7.02 -7.70
C GLU A 205 21.60 7.59 -7.67
N ALA A 206 20.68 7.03 -8.47
CA ALA A 206 19.27 7.42 -8.43
C ALA A 206 18.67 7.22 -7.03
N LEU A 207 19.00 6.10 -6.38
CA LEU A 207 18.56 5.82 -5.02
C LEU A 207 19.16 6.80 -4.02
N ARG A 208 20.46 7.11 -4.14
CA ARG A 208 21.16 8.08 -3.29
C ARG A 208 20.47 9.45 -3.34
N VAL A 209 20.16 9.95 -4.54
CA VAL A 209 19.43 11.21 -4.72
C VAL A 209 18.07 11.18 -4.02
N LEU A 210 17.29 10.11 -4.24
CA LEU A 210 15.95 9.98 -3.67
C LEU A 210 15.97 9.94 -2.12
N VAL A 211 16.88 9.19 -1.50
CA VAL A 211 16.97 9.13 -0.02
C VAL A 211 17.55 10.41 0.59
N THR A 212 18.46 11.10 -0.13
CA THR A 212 18.99 12.40 0.30
C THR A 212 17.86 13.44 0.37
N ASP A 213 16.96 13.44 -0.61
CA ASP A 213 15.80 14.34 -0.64
C ASP A 213 14.78 14.04 0.47
N LEU A 214 14.79 12.83 1.02
CA LEU A 214 14.04 12.50 2.24
C LEU A 214 14.74 12.93 3.52
N GLY A 215 15.90 13.59 3.43
CA GLY A 215 16.66 14.08 4.58
C GLY A 215 17.56 13.02 5.22
N MET A 216 17.98 11.99 4.46
CA MET A 216 19.00 11.04 4.89
C MET A 216 20.35 11.46 4.35
N ASP A 217 21.33 11.71 5.22
CA ASP A 217 22.71 11.92 4.76
C ASP A 217 23.32 10.57 4.37
N VAL A 218 24.13 10.55 3.31
CA VAL A 218 24.73 9.30 2.79
C VAL A 218 26.21 9.46 2.59
N ARG A 219 27.01 8.58 3.21
CA ARG A 219 28.46 8.43 3.00
C ARG A 219 28.74 7.05 2.41
N THR A 220 29.06 7.01 1.12
CA THR A 220 29.54 5.80 0.45
C THR A 220 31.07 5.75 0.46
N SER A 221 31.65 4.61 0.09
CA SER A 221 33.10 4.36 0.12
C SER A 221 33.72 4.61 1.50
N ALA A 222 32.94 4.40 2.57
CA ALA A 222 33.32 4.72 3.93
C ALA A 222 33.01 3.55 4.87
N ALA A 223 34.02 3.07 5.60
CA ALA A 223 33.86 2.06 6.64
C ALA A 223 33.82 2.71 8.02
N ALA A 224 32.97 2.21 8.92
CA ALA A 224 33.03 2.55 10.35
C ALA A 224 34.28 1.90 11.00
N THR A 225 35.23 2.71 11.47
CA THR A 225 36.48 2.25 12.08
C THR A 225 36.43 2.25 13.60
N ARG A 226 35.78 3.25 14.21
CA ARG A 226 35.63 3.37 15.67
C ARG A 226 34.36 4.11 16.05
N VAL A 227 33.65 3.61 17.05
CA VAL A 227 32.57 4.33 17.74
C VAL A 227 33.19 5.17 18.86
N VAL A 228 32.91 6.47 18.86
CA VAL A 228 33.49 7.43 19.79
C VAL A 228 32.56 7.61 20.99
N ALA A 229 33.12 7.46 22.19
CA ALA A 229 32.42 7.73 23.44
C ALA A 229 32.42 9.24 23.76
N GLY A 230 31.29 9.75 24.26
CA GLY A 230 31.18 11.07 24.86
C GLY A 230 31.68 11.07 26.31
N GLU A 231 31.62 12.25 26.94
CA GLU A 231 32.04 12.45 28.34
C GLU A 231 31.25 11.60 29.35
N ASP A 232 30.03 11.18 28.98
CA ASP A 232 29.14 10.34 29.77
C ASP A 232 29.33 8.83 29.51
N GLY A 233 30.34 8.45 28.73
CA GLY A 233 30.66 7.06 28.39
C GLY A 233 29.68 6.41 27.40
N ARG A 234 28.79 7.18 26.79
CA ARG A 234 27.82 6.70 25.77
C ARG A 234 28.28 7.13 24.38
N VAL A 235 27.66 6.58 23.33
CA VAL A 235 28.00 6.97 21.96
C VAL A 235 27.80 8.48 21.72
N ALA A 236 28.77 9.09 21.04
CA ALA A 236 28.76 10.50 20.62
C ALA A 236 29.24 10.72 19.17
N GLY A 237 29.84 9.72 18.53
CA GLY A 237 30.28 9.81 17.16
C GLY A 237 30.70 8.48 16.55
N LEU A 238 30.95 8.50 15.25
CA LEU A 238 31.41 7.39 14.44
C LEU A 238 32.56 7.85 13.53
N GLU A 239 33.75 7.34 13.76
CA GLU A 239 34.90 7.57 12.89
C GLU A 239 34.83 6.67 11.66
N LEU A 240 35.14 7.27 10.52
CA LEU A 240 35.12 6.64 9.21
C LEU A 240 36.54 6.38 8.71
N SER A 241 36.69 5.41 7.82
CA SER A 241 37.96 5.11 7.14
C SER A 241 38.50 6.27 6.29
N THR A 242 37.66 7.27 5.99
CA THR A 242 38.04 8.50 5.29
C THR A 242 38.75 9.52 6.20
N GLY A 243 38.81 9.27 7.51
CA GLY A 243 39.32 10.20 8.53
C GLY A 243 38.28 11.17 9.07
N GLU A 244 37.06 11.13 8.54
CA GLU A 244 35.93 11.91 9.06
C GLU A 244 35.36 11.29 10.34
N THR A 245 34.86 12.13 11.24
CA THR A 245 34.02 11.72 12.37
C THR A 245 32.60 12.24 12.18
N VAL A 246 31.65 11.33 12.02
CA VAL A 246 30.21 11.63 11.96
C VAL A 246 29.66 11.72 13.38
N PRO A 247 29.11 12.86 13.82
CA PRO A 247 28.47 12.95 15.13
C PRO A 247 27.22 12.06 15.21
N ALA A 248 27.12 11.22 16.25
CA ALA A 248 26.04 10.25 16.39
C ALA A 248 25.72 9.98 17.85
N ASP A 249 24.45 10.11 18.22
CA ASP A 249 23.91 9.84 19.56
C ASP A 249 23.28 8.44 19.66
N VAL A 250 23.14 7.77 18.50
CA VAL A 250 22.77 6.37 18.34
C VAL A 250 23.45 5.82 17.08
N VAL A 251 23.96 4.59 17.14
CA VAL A 251 24.55 3.89 16.00
C VAL A 251 23.80 2.60 15.79
N VAL A 252 23.27 2.38 14.58
CA VAL A 252 22.57 1.14 14.21
C VAL A 252 23.41 0.36 13.21
N TYR A 253 23.80 -0.86 13.56
CA TYR A 253 24.48 -1.75 12.64
C TYR A 253 23.50 -2.58 11.81
N SER A 254 23.64 -2.47 10.49
CA SER A 254 22.88 -3.21 9.48
C SER A 254 23.80 -3.63 8.31
N THR A 255 24.98 -4.17 8.62
CA THR A 255 25.99 -4.57 7.61
C THR A 255 25.75 -5.98 7.05
N GLY A 256 24.51 -6.46 7.12
CA GLY A 256 24.08 -7.79 6.68
C GLY A 256 23.88 -8.77 7.84
N ILE A 257 23.65 -10.03 7.49
CA ILE A 257 23.31 -11.09 8.44
C ILE A 257 24.34 -12.21 8.43
N ARG A 258 24.40 -12.97 9.53
CA ARG A 258 25.15 -14.22 9.62
C ARG A 258 24.25 -15.36 10.09
N PRO A 259 24.27 -16.52 9.40
CA PRO A 259 23.55 -17.72 9.84
C PRO A 259 23.82 -18.05 11.31
N ARG A 260 22.78 -18.43 12.06
CA ARG A 260 22.92 -18.88 13.45
C ARG A 260 23.22 -20.38 13.49
N ASP A 261 24.45 -20.73 13.14
CA ASP A 261 24.96 -22.10 13.03
C ASP A 261 25.67 -22.62 14.29
N GLY A 262 25.68 -21.84 15.38
CA GLY A 262 26.43 -22.16 16.60
C GLY A 262 26.03 -23.49 17.24
N LEU A 263 24.73 -23.79 17.31
CA LEU A 263 24.23 -25.08 17.81
C LEU A 263 24.70 -26.25 16.94
N ALA A 264 24.58 -26.11 15.62
CA ALA A 264 25.00 -27.13 14.66
C ALA A 264 26.51 -27.39 14.76
N ARG A 265 27.32 -26.33 14.86
CA ARG A 265 28.77 -26.42 15.00
C ARG A 265 29.17 -27.11 16.31
N ALA A 266 28.54 -26.74 17.43
CA ALA A 266 28.79 -27.35 18.73
C ALA A 266 28.39 -28.83 18.76
N ALA A 267 27.33 -29.19 18.04
CA ALA A 267 26.85 -30.57 17.90
C ALA A 267 27.65 -31.41 16.89
N GLY A 268 28.61 -30.81 16.16
CA GLY A 268 29.44 -31.52 15.17
C GLY A 268 28.80 -31.70 13.79
N LEU A 269 27.72 -30.99 13.46
CA LEU A 269 27.17 -30.96 12.10
C LEU A 269 28.08 -30.20 11.15
N VAL A 270 28.06 -30.58 9.87
CA VAL A 270 28.83 -29.88 8.83
C VAL A 270 28.27 -28.48 8.59
N VAL A 271 29.15 -27.48 8.67
CA VAL A 271 28.84 -26.06 8.50
C VAL A 271 29.72 -25.50 7.38
N ALA A 272 29.16 -24.66 6.51
CA ALA A 272 29.87 -24.08 5.38
C ALA A 272 30.96 -23.11 5.83
N GLU A 273 31.94 -22.86 4.95
CA GLU A 273 33.08 -21.97 5.24
C GLU A 273 32.63 -20.55 5.62
N ARG A 274 31.59 -20.03 4.94
CA ARG A 274 30.99 -18.71 5.21
C ARG A 274 29.88 -18.74 6.27
N GLY A 275 29.71 -19.87 6.96
CA GLY A 275 28.66 -20.13 7.93
C GLY A 275 27.38 -20.72 7.33
N GLY A 276 26.54 -21.29 8.20
CA GLY A 276 25.30 -21.97 7.83
C GLY A 276 25.45 -23.49 7.76
N VAL A 277 24.42 -24.21 8.19
CA VAL A 277 24.38 -25.67 8.24
C VAL A 277 24.29 -26.22 6.82
N VAL A 278 25.24 -27.05 6.42
CA VAL A 278 25.28 -27.58 5.05
C VAL A 278 24.13 -28.56 4.84
N VAL A 279 23.36 -28.33 3.77
CA VAL A 279 22.25 -29.20 3.39
C VAL A 279 22.28 -29.57 1.91
N GLY A 280 21.79 -30.77 1.60
CA GLY A 280 21.51 -31.19 0.22
C GLY A 280 20.12 -30.79 -0.27
N PRO A 281 19.69 -31.26 -1.46
CA PRO A 281 18.37 -30.94 -2.03
C PRO A 281 17.20 -31.33 -1.13
N ALA A 282 17.33 -32.38 -0.31
CA ALA A 282 16.29 -32.75 0.66
C ALA A 282 16.28 -31.86 1.94
N CYS A 283 17.07 -30.78 1.97
CA CYS A 283 17.33 -29.93 3.14
C CYS A 283 17.86 -30.68 4.37
N ARG A 284 18.39 -31.90 4.17
CA ARG A 284 18.94 -32.76 5.21
C ARG A 284 20.41 -32.42 5.46
N THR A 285 20.81 -32.47 6.73
CA THR A 285 22.19 -32.18 7.16
C THR A 285 23.09 -33.42 7.05
N SER A 286 24.29 -33.36 7.62
CA SER A 286 25.18 -34.53 7.74
C SER A 286 24.64 -35.62 8.67
N ASP A 287 23.68 -35.31 9.53
CA ASP A 287 22.97 -36.30 10.36
C ASP A 287 21.62 -36.66 9.70
N PRO A 288 21.29 -37.96 9.56
CA PRO A 288 20.08 -38.40 8.87
C PRO A 288 18.77 -38.01 9.56
N ALA A 289 18.78 -37.73 10.87
CA ALA A 289 17.62 -37.32 11.65
C ALA A 289 17.50 -35.79 11.77
N VAL A 290 18.40 -35.02 11.15
CA VAL A 290 18.44 -33.56 11.28
C VAL A 290 18.36 -32.86 9.92
N TRP A 291 17.49 -31.87 9.84
CA TRP A 291 17.31 -30.96 8.70
C TRP A 291 17.63 -29.51 9.11
N ALA A 292 17.92 -28.67 8.12
CA ALA A 292 18.02 -27.22 8.33
C ALA A 292 17.26 -26.47 7.22
N ILE A 293 16.51 -25.44 7.60
CA ILE A 293 15.66 -24.64 6.70
C ILE A 293 15.79 -23.14 6.98
N GLY A 294 15.50 -22.31 5.98
CA GLY A 294 15.61 -20.86 6.12
C GLY A 294 17.05 -20.36 6.13
N GLU A 295 17.30 -19.22 6.77
CA GLU A 295 18.60 -18.53 6.66
C GLU A 295 19.75 -19.22 7.40
N CYS A 296 19.48 -20.19 8.27
CA CYS A 296 20.54 -20.97 8.90
C CYS A 296 21.05 -22.10 7.98
N ALA A 297 20.34 -22.42 6.90
CA ALA A 297 20.70 -23.48 5.97
C ALA A 297 21.59 -22.96 4.83
N SER A 298 22.68 -23.67 4.57
CA SER A 298 23.58 -23.45 3.45
C SER A 298 23.36 -24.53 2.39
N TYR A 299 22.76 -24.13 1.27
CA TYR A 299 22.56 -24.99 0.10
C TYR A 299 23.56 -24.55 -0.99
N GLU A 300 24.37 -25.50 -1.50
CA GLU A 300 25.44 -25.23 -2.48
C GLU A 300 26.41 -24.11 -2.05
N GLY A 301 26.67 -23.99 -0.74
CA GLY A 301 27.59 -22.99 -0.18
C GLY A 301 26.98 -21.61 0.07
N GLU A 302 25.67 -21.44 -0.16
CA GLU A 302 24.98 -20.17 -0.03
C GLU A 302 23.79 -20.22 0.95
N CYS A 303 23.56 -19.11 1.66
CA CYS A 303 22.39 -18.91 2.53
C CYS A 303 21.49 -17.84 1.89
N ALA A 304 20.22 -18.15 1.64
CA ALA A 304 19.38 -17.34 0.76
C ALA A 304 18.98 -15.96 1.33
N GLY A 305 18.94 -15.78 2.66
CA GLY A 305 18.62 -14.48 3.28
C GLY A 305 17.19 -13.96 3.04
N LEU A 306 16.29 -14.80 2.49
CA LEU A 306 14.95 -14.43 2.05
C LEU A 306 13.89 -15.43 2.55
N VAL A 307 12.67 -14.95 2.77
CA VAL A 307 11.55 -15.76 3.29
C VAL A 307 11.10 -16.83 2.29
N ALA A 308 10.97 -16.49 1.00
CA ALA A 308 10.45 -17.42 0.00
C ALA A 308 11.33 -18.67 -0.19
N PRO A 309 12.66 -18.56 -0.32
CA PRO A 309 13.57 -19.71 -0.25
C PRO A 309 13.41 -20.53 1.03
N GLY A 310 13.29 -19.88 2.19
CA GLY A 310 13.07 -20.57 3.46
C GLY A 310 11.77 -21.37 3.51
N ASN A 311 10.68 -20.80 3.01
CA ASN A 311 9.39 -21.50 2.92
C ASN A 311 9.44 -22.68 1.94
N ALA A 312 10.17 -22.56 0.83
CA ALA A 312 10.38 -23.68 -0.08
C ALA A 312 11.18 -24.82 0.57
N MET A 313 12.20 -24.49 1.39
CA MET A 313 12.92 -25.48 2.19
C MET A 313 12.00 -26.15 3.22
N ALA A 314 11.11 -25.39 3.90
CA ALA A 314 10.11 -25.95 4.81
C ALA A 314 9.19 -26.95 4.11
N ASP A 315 8.66 -26.60 2.93
CA ASP A 315 7.79 -27.47 2.14
C ASP A 315 8.51 -28.77 1.72
N VAL A 316 9.81 -28.69 1.41
CA VAL A 316 10.65 -29.86 1.09
C VAL A 316 10.81 -30.77 2.31
N VAL A 317 11.13 -30.23 3.48
CA VAL A 317 11.31 -31.07 4.68
C VAL A 317 10.00 -31.74 5.08
N VAL A 318 8.87 -31.04 5.03
CA VAL A 318 7.56 -31.64 5.30
C VAL A 318 7.26 -32.76 4.31
N ASP A 319 7.58 -32.57 3.03
CA ASP A 319 7.42 -33.63 2.02
C ASP A 319 8.23 -34.88 2.36
N GLN A 320 9.49 -34.69 2.74
CA GLN A 320 10.39 -35.78 3.13
C GLN A 320 9.88 -36.53 4.38
N LEU A 321 9.36 -35.82 5.38
CA LEU A 321 8.77 -36.43 6.58
C LEU A 321 7.48 -37.22 6.28
N CYS A 322 6.76 -36.84 5.24
CA CYS A 322 5.57 -37.54 4.74
C CYS A 322 5.91 -38.64 3.71
N GLY A 323 7.18 -39.01 3.55
CA GLY A 323 7.62 -40.07 2.63
C GLY A 323 7.71 -39.66 1.15
N GLY A 324 7.65 -38.35 0.85
CA GLY A 324 7.82 -37.81 -0.49
C GLY A 324 9.29 -37.71 -0.93
N VAL A 325 9.49 -37.22 -2.16
CA VAL A 325 10.81 -37.17 -2.83
C VAL A 325 11.18 -35.77 -3.34
N ARG A 326 10.47 -34.73 -2.91
CA ARG A 326 10.73 -33.35 -3.34
C ARG A 326 12.13 -32.89 -2.94
N GLY A 327 12.79 -32.18 -3.86
CA GLY A 327 14.06 -31.51 -3.61
C GLY A 327 13.96 -29.99 -3.74
N TYR A 328 14.79 -29.29 -2.99
CA TYR A 328 15.01 -27.86 -3.07
C TYR A 328 15.99 -27.55 -4.22
N SER A 329 15.65 -26.53 -5.00
CA SER A 329 16.52 -25.93 -6.00
C SER A 329 16.49 -24.42 -5.81
N LYS A 330 17.63 -23.75 -6.00
CA LYS A 330 17.71 -22.29 -5.93
C LYS A 330 16.92 -21.66 -7.08
N ALA A 331 15.89 -20.90 -6.75
CA ALA A 331 15.13 -20.10 -7.72
C ALA A 331 15.85 -18.79 -8.02
N ALA A 332 15.50 -18.15 -9.14
CA ALA A 332 16.01 -16.83 -9.43
C ALA A 332 15.28 -15.76 -8.61
N ASP A 333 16.04 -15.09 -7.74
CA ASP A 333 15.50 -14.20 -6.75
C ASP A 333 15.42 -12.74 -7.23
N GLY A 334 14.63 -11.95 -6.50
CA GLY A 334 14.53 -10.52 -6.70
C GLY A 334 14.32 -9.82 -5.36
N THR A 335 14.90 -8.64 -5.23
CA THR A 335 14.84 -7.81 -4.02
C THR A 335 14.02 -6.56 -4.32
N LYS A 336 13.24 -6.10 -3.32
CA LYS A 336 12.51 -4.84 -3.38
C LYS A 336 12.73 -4.09 -2.06
N LEU A 337 13.10 -2.81 -2.16
CA LEU A 337 13.15 -1.87 -1.05
C LEU A 337 11.74 -1.41 -0.69
N LYS A 338 11.42 -1.36 0.61
CA LYS A 338 10.10 -0.99 1.11
C LYS A 338 10.23 -0.11 2.35
N GLY A 339 9.19 0.65 2.70
CA GLY A 339 9.12 1.36 3.98
C GLY A 339 10.03 2.59 4.13
N VAL A 340 10.85 2.90 3.12
CA VAL A 340 11.79 4.06 3.13
C VAL A 340 11.17 5.32 2.51
N GLY A 341 10.00 5.22 1.86
CA GLY A 341 9.41 6.32 1.10
C GLY A 341 9.98 6.48 -0.32
N VAL A 342 10.85 5.56 -0.74
CA VAL A 342 11.39 5.43 -2.10
C VAL A 342 11.20 4.00 -2.58
N ASP A 343 10.93 3.83 -3.87
CA ASP A 343 10.78 2.52 -4.51
C ASP A 343 12.05 2.13 -5.26
N ALA A 344 12.61 0.97 -4.93
CA ALA A 344 13.70 0.35 -5.68
C ALA A 344 13.51 -1.17 -5.74
N ALA A 345 13.80 -1.79 -6.86
CA ALA A 345 13.69 -3.23 -7.03
C ALA A 345 14.66 -3.76 -8.09
N SER A 346 15.11 -5.00 -7.90
CA SER A 346 15.98 -5.69 -8.86
C SER A 346 15.80 -7.19 -8.86
N PHE A 347 16.21 -7.84 -9.95
CA PHE A 347 16.13 -9.29 -10.12
C PHE A 347 17.18 -9.81 -11.08
N GLY A 348 17.54 -11.09 -10.95
CA GLY A 348 18.44 -11.79 -11.87
C GLY A 348 19.86 -11.22 -11.92
N ASP A 349 20.46 -11.27 -13.10
CA ASP A 349 21.80 -10.76 -13.37
C ASP A 349 21.82 -9.24 -13.51
N VAL A 350 21.78 -8.57 -12.36
CA VAL A 350 21.76 -7.10 -12.23
C VAL A 350 23.00 -6.43 -12.81
N LEU A 351 24.15 -7.11 -12.75
CA LEU A 351 25.46 -6.54 -13.10
C LEU A 351 25.97 -7.03 -14.46
N ALA A 352 25.12 -7.71 -15.24
CA ALA A 352 25.48 -8.27 -16.55
C ALA A 352 26.75 -9.14 -16.52
N LEU A 353 26.87 -9.97 -15.48
CA LEU A 353 28.01 -10.88 -15.29
C LEU A 353 27.94 -12.09 -16.23
N ALA A 354 26.76 -12.43 -16.74
CA ALA A 354 26.59 -13.49 -17.72
C ALA A 354 27.41 -13.18 -18.99
N PRO A 355 28.17 -14.16 -19.52
CA PRO A 355 29.00 -13.93 -20.71
C PRO A 355 28.18 -13.38 -21.89
N GLY A 356 28.61 -12.24 -22.43
CA GLY A 356 27.96 -11.61 -23.59
C GLY A 356 26.65 -10.88 -23.27
N ALA A 357 26.26 -10.75 -21.99
CA ALA A 357 25.06 -10.02 -21.61
C ALA A 357 25.11 -8.55 -22.07
N LEU A 358 23.96 -8.05 -22.53
CA LEU A 358 23.77 -6.67 -22.96
C LEU A 358 22.92 -5.92 -21.94
N GLU A 359 23.26 -4.67 -21.70
CA GLU A 359 22.52 -3.77 -20.82
C GLU A 359 21.73 -2.74 -21.64
N VAL A 360 20.43 -2.62 -21.36
CA VAL A 360 19.57 -1.59 -21.94
C VAL A 360 19.05 -0.72 -20.80
N THR A 361 19.37 0.57 -20.84
CA THR A 361 19.16 1.50 -19.72
C THR A 361 18.37 2.73 -20.16
N PHE A 362 17.44 3.15 -19.31
CA PHE A 362 16.73 4.42 -19.39
C PHE A 362 16.84 5.16 -18.05
N ALA A 363 17.39 6.37 -18.08
CA ALA A 363 17.55 7.21 -16.90
C ALA A 363 16.89 8.56 -17.14
N ASP A 364 15.98 8.95 -16.25
CA ASP A 364 15.31 10.25 -16.26
C ASP A 364 15.57 10.97 -14.93
N PRO A 365 16.59 11.84 -14.86
CA PRO A 365 16.90 12.61 -13.66
C PRO A 365 15.79 13.61 -13.26
N VAL A 366 14.97 14.07 -14.22
CA VAL A 366 13.88 15.02 -13.96
C VAL A 366 12.73 14.31 -13.27
N ALA A 367 12.34 13.13 -13.77
CA ALA A 367 11.36 12.28 -13.12
C ALA A 367 11.92 11.50 -11.91
N ARG A 368 13.24 11.56 -11.69
CA ARG A 368 13.98 10.82 -10.65
C ARG A 368 13.80 9.30 -10.78
N THR A 369 13.83 8.79 -12.01
CA THR A 369 13.67 7.35 -12.29
C THR A 369 14.88 6.78 -13.01
N TYR A 370 15.18 5.53 -12.70
CA TYR A 370 16.21 4.73 -13.36
C TYR A 370 15.65 3.34 -13.65
N ARG A 371 15.79 2.87 -14.89
CA ARG A 371 15.31 1.57 -15.34
C ARG A 371 16.37 0.90 -16.19
N LYS A 372 16.65 -0.38 -15.94
CA LYS A 372 17.59 -1.19 -16.71
C LYS A 372 17.07 -2.60 -16.90
N LEU A 373 17.27 -3.15 -18.08
CA LEU A 373 17.16 -4.58 -18.37
C LEU A 373 18.54 -5.13 -18.76
N VAL A 374 18.82 -6.33 -18.30
CA VAL A 374 19.96 -7.12 -18.74
C VAL A 374 19.44 -8.27 -19.58
N VAL A 375 19.95 -8.42 -20.79
CA VAL A 375 19.48 -9.40 -21.78
C VAL A 375 20.65 -10.20 -22.37
N SER A 376 20.37 -11.32 -23.04
CA SER A 376 21.37 -12.10 -23.77
C SER A 376 22.06 -11.30 -24.89
N ASP A 377 23.15 -11.85 -25.42
CA ASP A 377 23.95 -11.28 -26.52
C ASP A 377 23.14 -10.98 -27.80
N ASP A 378 22.07 -11.72 -28.04
CA ASP A 378 21.11 -11.53 -29.13
C ASP A 378 19.93 -10.59 -28.78
N ALA A 379 19.95 -9.99 -27.59
CA ALA A 379 18.93 -9.13 -27.01
C ALA A 379 17.53 -9.77 -26.84
N ARG A 380 17.43 -11.11 -26.85
CA ARG A 380 16.13 -11.80 -26.78
C ARG A 380 15.74 -12.22 -25.38
N VAL A 381 16.64 -12.81 -24.62
CA VAL A 381 16.34 -13.45 -23.33
C VAL A 381 16.59 -12.48 -22.18
N LEU A 382 15.61 -12.32 -21.29
CA LEU A 382 15.76 -11.49 -20.09
C LEU A 382 16.63 -12.20 -19.05
N LEU A 383 17.74 -11.59 -18.67
CA LEU A 383 18.69 -12.12 -17.69
C LEU A 383 18.60 -11.41 -16.34
N GLY A 384 18.14 -10.15 -16.31
CA GLY A 384 18.03 -9.36 -15.08
C GLY A 384 17.40 -7.98 -15.28
N GLY A 385 17.23 -7.23 -14.21
CA GLY A 385 16.70 -5.87 -14.26
C GLY A 385 16.86 -5.07 -12.98
N VAL A 386 16.88 -3.74 -13.13
CA VAL A 386 17.04 -2.74 -12.06
C VAL A 386 16.03 -1.61 -12.26
N PHE A 387 15.30 -1.26 -11.21
CA PHE A 387 14.28 -0.22 -11.23
C PHE A 387 14.38 0.63 -9.97
N VAL A 388 14.44 1.94 -10.12
CA VAL A 388 14.51 2.91 -9.01
C VAL A 388 13.63 4.11 -9.34
N GLY A 389 12.85 4.59 -8.37
CA GLY A 389 11.89 5.69 -8.53
C GLY A 389 10.57 5.28 -9.21
N ASP A 390 10.63 4.37 -10.17
CA ASP A 390 9.46 3.67 -10.73
C ASP A 390 9.80 2.19 -10.93
N ILE A 391 9.03 1.32 -10.25
CA ILE A 391 9.20 -0.13 -10.25
C ILE A 391 7.99 -0.88 -10.82
N GLU A 392 7.06 -0.23 -11.52
CA GLU A 392 5.83 -0.88 -12.03
C GLU A 392 6.14 -2.15 -12.84
N LEU A 393 7.15 -2.06 -13.71
CA LEU A 393 7.60 -3.14 -14.59
C LEU A 393 8.23 -4.33 -13.87
N TYR A 394 8.67 -4.15 -12.63
CA TYR A 394 9.29 -5.22 -11.83
C TYR A 394 8.38 -6.45 -11.75
N SER A 395 7.08 -6.22 -11.51
CA SER A 395 6.11 -7.28 -11.29
C SER A 395 5.82 -8.11 -12.54
N SER A 396 5.88 -7.50 -13.73
CA SER A 396 5.66 -8.16 -15.01
C SER A 396 6.93 -8.79 -15.59
N LEU A 397 8.11 -8.21 -15.33
CA LEU A 397 9.37 -8.64 -15.95
C LEU A 397 10.16 -9.63 -15.09
N ARG A 398 10.16 -9.52 -13.76
CA ARG A 398 10.81 -10.53 -12.89
C ARG A 398 10.41 -11.97 -13.25
N PRO A 399 9.12 -12.29 -13.51
CA PRO A 399 8.73 -13.65 -13.82
C PRO A 399 9.18 -14.15 -15.21
N MET A 400 9.63 -13.24 -16.08
CA MET A 400 10.17 -13.53 -17.41
C MET A 400 11.66 -13.87 -17.41
N LEU A 401 12.29 -13.98 -16.24
CA LEU A 401 13.71 -14.30 -16.14
C LEU A 401 14.06 -15.61 -16.83
N GLY A 402 15.14 -15.60 -17.62
CA GLY A 402 15.59 -16.73 -18.43
C GLY A 402 14.72 -17.00 -19.65
N ARG A 403 13.79 -16.09 -20.02
CA ARG A 403 12.85 -16.27 -21.13
C ARG A 403 12.94 -15.15 -22.17
N PRO A 404 12.48 -15.40 -23.42
CA PRO A 404 12.40 -14.36 -24.43
C PRO A 404 11.44 -13.22 -24.04
N LEU A 405 11.87 -11.96 -24.21
CA LEU A 405 11.05 -10.76 -23.97
C LEU A 405 9.90 -10.61 -24.98
N GLY A 406 10.09 -11.13 -26.20
CA GLY A 406 9.09 -11.07 -27.27
C GLY A 406 8.94 -9.70 -27.94
N ALA A 407 9.68 -8.68 -27.49
CA ALA A 407 9.78 -7.36 -28.09
C ALA A 407 11.16 -6.76 -27.83
N ASP A 408 11.47 -5.64 -28.48
CA ASP A 408 12.71 -4.90 -28.24
C ASP A 408 12.78 -4.45 -26.77
N PRO A 409 13.88 -4.69 -26.04
CA PRO A 409 14.01 -4.31 -24.64
C PRO A 409 13.78 -2.82 -24.36
N SER A 410 14.13 -1.94 -25.31
CA SER A 410 13.92 -0.49 -25.18
C SER A 410 12.44 -0.09 -25.16
N ALA A 411 11.57 -0.89 -25.80
CA ALA A 411 10.13 -0.65 -25.81
C ALA A 411 9.49 -0.83 -24.41
N PHE A 412 10.11 -1.62 -23.54
CA PHE A 412 9.68 -1.75 -22.15
C PHE A 412 10.16 -0.59 -21.28
N LEU A 413 11.25 0.09 -21.66
CA LEU A 413 11.92 1.10 -20.83
C LEU A 413 11.48 2.53 -21.16
N ALA A 414 11.03 2.80 -22.40
CA ALA A 414 10.64 4.14 -22.84
C ALA A 414 9.34 4.64 -22.17
N PRO A 415 9.22 5.96 -21.90
CA PRO A 415 8.00 6.56 -21.38
C PRO A 415 6.84 6.47 -22.38
N GLN A 416 5.61 6.35 -21.85
CA GLN A 416 4.36 6.16 -22.61
C GLN A 416 4.22 7.21 -23.74
N GLY A 417 4.27 6.73 -24.99
CA GLY A 417 4.33 7.53 -26.22
C GLY A 417 4.73 6.69 -27.45
N GLY A 418 5.39 5.54 -27.23
CA GLY A 418 5.53 4.46 -28.21
C GLY A 418 4.45 3.39 -28.03
N ALA A 419 4.18 2.62 -29.09
CA ALA A 419 3.21 1.52 -29.05
C ALA A 419 3.46 0.59 -27.85
N ALA A 420 2.46 0.43 -26.98
CA ALA A 420 2.53 -0.49 -25.86
C ALA A 420 2.82 -1.91 -26.39
N PRO A 421 3.82 -2.64 -25.86
CA PRO A 421 4.09 -3.98 -26.32
C PRO A 421 2.88 -4.89 -26.07
N VAL A 422 2.60 -5.77 -27.04
CA VAL A 422 1.60 -6.83 -26.92
C VAL A 422 1.98 -7.68 -25.70
N GLN A 423 1.13 -7.71 -24.68
CA GLN A 423 1.38 -8.49 -23.46
C GLN A 423 1.46 -9.99 -23.79
N THR A 424 2.66 -10.56 -23.77
CA THR A 424 2.89 -12.00 -23.82
C THR A 424 2.26 -12.70 -22.60
N ASP A 425 1.70 -13.89 -22.80
CA ASP A 425 1.15 -14.68 -21.69
C ASP A 425 2.27 -15.21 -20.79
N LEU A 426 2.07 -15.12 -19.48
CA LEU A 426 2.95 -15.74 -18.48
C LEU A 426 3.00 -17.26 -18.70
N PRO A 427 4.17 -17.91 -18.69
CA PRO A 427 4.28 -19.37 -18.73
C PRO A 427 3.83 -20.09 -17.44
N ASP A 428 3.56 -21.40 -17.51
CA ASP A 428 2.93 -22.17 -16.42
C ASP A 428 3.80 -22.40 -15.17
N ASP A 429 5.11 -22.52 -15.35
CA ASP A 429 6.05 -22.78 -14.27
C ASP A 429 6.42 -21.51 -13.47
N VAL A 430 5.97 -20.34 -13.93
CA VAL A 430 6.20 -19.06 -13.26
C VAL A 430 5.48 -18.99 -11.93
N VAL A 431 6.19 -18.73 -10.83
CA VAL A 431 5.59 -18.47 -9.51
C VAL A 431 4.90 -17.10 -9.51
N LEU A 432 3.56 -17.10 -9.50
CA LEU A 432 2.72 -15.91 -9.46
C LEU A 432 2.58 -15.36 -8.04
N CYS A 433 2.39 -16.24 -7.05
CA CYS A 433 2.29 -15.89 -5.64
C CYS A 433 3.47 -16.46 -4.87
N SER A 434 4.49 -15.63 -4.59
CA SER A 434 5.66 -16.06 -3.81
C SER A 434 5.32 -16.41 -2.36
N CYS A 435 4.36 -15.71 -1.76
CA CYS A 435 3.97 -15.90 -0.36
C CYS A 435 3.34 -17.30 -0.11
N SER A 436 2.66 -17.85 -1.11
CA SER A 436 2.01 -19.17 -1.04
C SER A 436 2.61 -20.21 -2.01
N ASN A 437 3.69 -19.84 -2.70
CA ASN A 437 4.38 -20.61 -3.74
C ASN A 437 3.46 -21.18 -4.83
N VAL A 438 2.56 -20.34 -5.37
CA VAL A 438 1.58 -20.74 -6.40
C VAL A 438 2.06 -20.29 -7.77
N SER A 439 2.16 -21.22 -8.72
CA SER A 439 2.52 -20.91 -10.11
C SER A 439 1.34 -20.42 -10.95
N ALA A 440 1.61 -19.70 -12.04
CA ALA A 440 0.61 -19.32 -13.03
C ALA A 440 -0.07 -20.57 -13.62
N GLY A 441 0.66 -21.66 -13.81
CA GLY A 441 0.12 -22.97 -14.19
C GLY A 441 -0.80 -23.55 -13.12
N THR A 442 -0.49 -23.40 -11.84
CA THR A 442 -1.38 -23.82 -10.74
C THR A 442 -2.66 -22.97 -10.72
N VAL A 443 -2.55 -21.67 -10.98
CA VAL A 443 -3.70 -20.76 -11.13
C VAL A 443 -4.53 -21.16 -12.35
N ARG A 444 -3.88 -21.53 -13.47
CA ARG A 444 -4.57 -21.97 -14.67
C ARG A 444 -5.24 -23.33 -14.49
N ALA A 445 -4.56 -24.29 -13.87
CA ALA A 445 -5.11 -25.58 -13.48
C ALA A 445 -6.29 -25.40 -12.51
N ALA A 446 -6.23 -24.42 -11.59
CA ALA A 446 -7.39 -24.09 -10.76
C ALA A 446 -8.62 -23.73 -11.62
N VAL A 447 -8.43 -22.99 -12.72
CA VAL A 447 -9.49 -22.65 -13.67
C VAL A 447 -9.89 -23.85 -14.55
N THR A 448 -8.92 -24.55 -15.15
CA THR A 448 -9.17 -25.55 -16.20
C THR A 448 -9.43 -26.96 -15.67
N GLU A 449 -8.78 -27.36 -14.57
CA GLU A 449 -8.86 -28.71 -13.99
C GLU A 449 -9.76 -28.74 -12.75
N HIS A 450 -9.73 -27.70 -11.93
CA HIS A 450 -10.53 -27.60 -10.71
C HIS A 450 -11.82 -26.76 -10.87
N GLY A 451 -12.06 -26.23 -12.07
CA GLY A 451 -13.31 -25.54 -12.41
C GLY A 451 -13.55 -24.21 -11.67
N CYS A 452 -12.49 -23.55 -11.17
CA CYS A 452 -12.63 -22.26 -10.51
C CYS A 452 -13.00 -21.18 -11.54
N THR A 453 -14.06 -20.43 -11.28
CA THR A 453 -14.62 -19.43 -12.19
C THR A 453 -14.47 -17.98 -11.70
N SER A 454 -13.87 -17.79 -10.52
CA SER A 454 -13.61 -16.47 -9.96
C SER A 454 -12.25 -16.38 -9.26
N VAL A 455 -11.73 -15.16 -9.10
CA VAL A 455 -10.51 -14.93 -8.31
C VAL A 455 -10.68 -15.40 -6.87
N GLY A 456 -11.86 -15.27 -6.27
CA GLY A 456 -12.15 -15.75 -4.92
C GLY A 456 -12.02 -17.27 -4.79
N GLU A 457 -12.59 -18.02 -5.74
CA GLU A 457 -12.48 -19.48 -5.79
C GLU A 457 -11.03 -19.93 -6.03
N VAL A 458 -10.30 -19.25 -6.92
CA VAL A 458 -8.88 -19.53 -7.15
C VAL A 458 -8.05 -19.22 -5.89
N LYS A 459 -8.36 -18.16 -5.15
CA LYS A 459 -7.72 -17.86 -3.85
C LYS A 459 -7.97 -18.98 -2.84
N ALA A 460 -9.20 -19.46 -2.74
CA ALA A 460 -9.54 -20.57 -1.83
C ALA A 460 -8.85 -21.88 -2.26
N CYS A 461 -8.84 -22.18 -3.56
CA CYS A 461 -8.26 -23.40 -4.11
C CYS A 461 -6.72 -23.42 -4.03
N THR A 462 -6.06 -22.29 -4.30
CA THR A 462 -4.60 -22.24 -4.47
C THR A 462 -3.87 -21.55 -3.32
N ARG A 463 -4.59 -20.81 -2.46
CA ARG A 463 -4.06 -19.86 -1.47
C ARG A 463 -3.32 -18.65 -2.07
N ALA A 464 -3.24 -18.49 -3.40
CA ALA A 464 -2.57 -17.35 -4.02
C ALA A 464 -3.16 -16.01 -3.55
N GLY A 465 -2.34 -15.07 -3.08
CA GLY A 465 -2.79 -13.73 -2.70
C GLY A 465 -3.60 -13.65 -1.39
N THR A 466 -3.50 -14.67 -0.54
CA THR A 466 -4.13 -14.72 0.80
C THR A 466 -3.23 -14.22 1.93
N VAL A 467 -1.91 -14.22 1.73
CA VAL A 467 -0.92 -13.80 2.75
C VAL A 467 -0.60 -12.30 2.64
N CYS A 468 0.15 -11.91 1.60
CA CYS A 468 0.67 -10.56 1.45
C CYS A 468 -0.09 -9.71 0.41
N GLY A 469 -1.02 -10.30 -0.33
CA GLY A 469 -1.86 -9.62 -1.34
C GLY A 469 -1.17 -9.09 -2.60
N SER A 470 0.16 -9.07 -2.67
CA SER A 470 0.93 -8.43 -3.75
C SER A 470 0.66 -8.98 -5.15
N CYS A 471 0.33 -10.25 -5.26
CA CYS A 471 0.08 -10.92 -6.54
C CYS A 471 -1.38 -10.80 -7.02
N VAL A 472 -2.29 -10.19 -6.24
CA VAL A 472 -3.74 -10.18 -6.55
C VAL A 472 -4.07 -9.49 -7.88
N PRO A 473 -3.43 -8.38 -8.28
CA PRO A 473 -3.67 -7.79 -9.59
C PRO A 473 -3.28 -8.74 -10.73
N LEU A 474 -2.08 -9.34 -10.65
CA LEU A 474 -1.59 -10.28 -11.67
C LEU A 474 -2.40 -11.59 -11.68
N LEU A 475 -2.80 -12.08 -10.51
CA LEU A 475 -3.70 -13.21 -10.32
C LEU A 475 -5.02 -12.97 -11.05
N THR A 476 -5.60 -11.78 -10.87
CA THR A 476 -6.86 -11.40 -11.53
C THR A 476 -6.72 -11.44 -13.04
N THR A 477 -5.63 -10.88 -13.59
CA THR A 477 -5.34 -10.92 -15.03
C THR A 477 -5.19 -12.34 -15.55
N VAL A 478 -4.43 -13.21 -14.86
CA VAL A 478 -4.21 -14.60 -15.29
C VAL A 478 -5.50 -15.41 -15.23
N VAL A 479 -6.29 -15.28 -14.16
CA VAL A 479 -7.59 -15.95 -14.02
C VAL A 479 -8.53 -15.53 -15.14
N ASN A 480 -8.69 -14.22 -15.36
CA ASN A 480 -9.58 -13.69 -16.39
C ASN A 480 -9.17 -14.15 -17.80
N ARG A 481 -7.89 -14.03 -18.18
CA ARG A 481 -7.44 -14.53 -19.50
C ARG A 481 -7.64 -16.02 -19.68
N THR A 482 -7.44 -16.80 -18.62
CA THR A 482 -7.54 -18.26 -18.71
C THR A 482 -8.98 -18.69 -18.88
N LEU A 483 -9.91 -18.03 -18.17
CA LEU A 483 -11.35 -18.18 -18.38
C LEU A 483 -11.73 -17.83 -19.83
N GLU A 484 -11.30 -16.66 -20.32
CA GLU A 484 -11.46 -16.21 -21.71
C GLU A 484 -11.00 -17.27 -22.74
N LYS A 485 -9.79 -17.81 -22.57
CA LYS A 485 -9.22 -18.83 -23.47
C LYS A 485 -9.95 -20.17 -23.40
N ALA A 486 -10.45 -20.54 -22.23
CA ALA A 486 -11.26 -21.74 -22.05
C ALA A 486 -12.67 -21.59 -22.61
N GLY A 487 -13.02 -20.44 -23.20
CA GLY A 487 -14.38 -20.13 -23.62
C GLY A 487 -15.35 -20.00 -22.46
N ILE A 488 -14.83 -19.90 -21.23
CA ILE A 488 -15.60 -19.70 -20.01
C ILE A 488 -15.78 -18.20 -19.85
N ALA A 489 -17.03 -17.75 -19.74
CA ALA A 489 -17.31 -16.34 -19.54
C ALA A 489 -16.51 -15.82 -18.34
N VAL A 490 -15.64 -14.83 -18.58
CA VAL A 490 -14.92 -14.14 -17.49
C VAL A 490 -15.95 -13.51 -16.61
N SER A 491 -15.95 -13.90 -15.35
CA SER A 491 -16.91 -13.41 -14.40
C SER A 491 -16.79 -11.90 -14.29
N SER A 492 -17.84 -11.19 -14.71
CA SER A 492 -18.00 -9.76 -14.46
C SER A 492 -18.41 -9.48 -13.01
N ALA A 493 -18.47 -10.52 -12.17
CA ALA A 493 -18.94 -10.45 -10.79
C ALA A 493 -18.19 -9.41 -9.98
N MET A 494 -18.94 -8.45 -9.44
CA MET A 494 -18.43 -7.42 -8.56
C MET A 494 -17.87 -8.02 -7.25
N CYS A 495 -18.51 -9.05 -6.70
CA CYS A 495 -18.04 -9.79 -5.52
C CYS A 495 -18.84 -11.10 -5.35
N GLU A 496 -18.53 -11.89 -4.32
CA GLU A 496 -19.26 -13.11 -3.95
C GLU A 496 -20.79 -12.94 -3.80
N HIS A 497 -21.26 -11.72 -3.54
CA HIS A 497 -22.68 -11.42 -3.38
C HIS A 497 -23.40 -11.10 -4.69
N PHE A 498 -22.70 -10.65 -5.73
CA PHE A 498 -23.29 -10.18 -7.00
C PHE A 498 -22.48 -10.70 -8.18
N ALA A 499 -23.08 -11.57 -8.99
CA ALA A 499 -22.43 -12.27 -10.10
C ALA A 499 -22.24 -11.41 -11.37
N MET A 500 -22.56 -10.12 -11.29
CA MET A 500 -22.52 -9.16 -12.39
C MET A 500 -21.67 -7.94 -12.01
N SER A 501 -21.30 -7.15 -13.01
CA SER A 501 -20.52 -5.91 -12.86
C SER A 501 -21.34 -4.81 -12.23
N ARG A 502 -20.66 -3.73 -11.83
CA ARG A 502 -21.33 -2.50 -11.39
C ARG A 502 -22.29 -1.95 -12.46
N ALA A 503 -21.87 -1.93 -13.72
CA ALA A 503 -22.65 -1.36 -14.83
C ALA A 503 -23.94 -2.17 -15.09
N GLU A 504 -23.84 -3.50 -15.07
CA GLU A 504 -24.99 -4.40 -15.18
C GLU A 504 -25.94 -4.22 -13.98
N LEU A 505 -25.40 -4.18 -12.76
CA LEU A 505 -26.21 -3.96 -11.56
C LEU A 505 -26.90 -2.59 -11.59
N TYR A 506 -26.23 -1.53 -12.04
CA TYR A 506 -26.84 -0.21 -12.21
C TYR A 506 -28.04 -0.26 -13.15
N ALA A 507 -27.89 -0.94 -14.30
CA ALA A 507 -28.95 -1.09 -15.28
C ALA A 507 -30.17 -1.84 -14.70
N LEU A 508 -29.93 -2.92 -13.94
CA LEU A 508 -30.97 -3.73 -13.30
C LEU A 508 -31.72 -2.95 -12.21
N VAL A 509 -30.99 -2.30 -11.30
CA VAL A 509 -31.56 -1.46 -10.24
C VAL A 509 -32.48 -0.39 -10.83
N ARG A 510 -32.05 0.25 -11.92
CA ARG A 510 -32.84 1.26 -12.63
C ARG A 510 -34.07 0.67 -13.31
N ALA A 511 -33.90 -0.42 -14.08
CA ALA A 511 -34.98 -1.04 -14.85
C ALA A 511 -36.11 -1.55 -13.95
N GLU A 512 -35.75 -2.17 -12.82
CA GLU A 512 -36.71 -2.73 -11.86
C GLU A 512 -37.14 -1.75 -10.78
N ARG A 513 -36.56 -0.54 -10.77
CA ARG A 513 -36.87 0.54 -9.80
C ARG A 513 -36.64 0.14 -8.35
N LEU A 514 -35.60 -0.65 -8.09
CA LEU A 514 -35.21 -1.07 -6.74
C LEU A 514 -34.69 0.13 -5.95
N ARG A 515 -35.06 0.23 -4.67
CA ARG A 515 -34.84 1.43 -3.83
C ARG A 515 -34.01 1.18 -2.58
N THR A 516 -33.93 -0.06 -2.11
CA THR A 516 -33.17 -0.40 -0.89
C THR A 516 -32.10 -1.46 -1.16
N PHE A 517 -31.06 -1.50 -0.33
CA PHE A 517 -30.05 -2.56 -0.42
C PHE A 517 -30.66 -3.96 -0.31
N THR A 518 -31.65 -4.12 0.58
CA THR A 518 -32.38 -5.37 0.76
C THR A 518 -33.10 -5.81 -0.50
N GLU A 519 -33.77 -4.90 -1.21
CA GLU A 519 -34.42 -5.20 -2.49
C GLU A 519 -33.38 -5.60 -3.56
N VAL A 520 -32.26 -4.87 -3.63
CA VAL A 520 -31.19 -5.16 -4.60
C VAL A 520 -30.55 -6.52 -4.36
N VAL A 521 -30.26 -6.86 -3.11
CA VAL A 521 -29.73 -8.19 -2.74
C VAL A 521 -30.78 -9.28 -2.97
N ALA A 522 -32.04 -9.05 -2.61
CA ALA A 522 -33.10 -10.05 -2.80
C ALA A 522 -33.35 -10.37 -4.28
N ALA A 523 -33.25 -9.37 -5.16
CA ALA A 523 -33.47 -9.53 -6.60
C ALA A 523 -32.24 -10.09 -7.33
N HIS A 524 -31.04 -9.55 -7.06
CA HIS A 524 -29.85 -9.76 -7.90
C HIS A 524 -28.60 -10.25 -7.14
N GLY A 525 -28.71 -10.49 -5.84
CA GLY A 525 -27.58 -10.88 -5.00
C GLY A 525 -27.88 -12.04 -4.05
N LYS A 526 -26.94 -12.28 -3.13
CA LYS A 526 -27.05 -13.27 -2.05
C LYS A 526 -26.41 -12.73 -0.78
N GLY A 527 -26.71 -13.34 0.38
CA GLY A 527 -26.04 -13.03 1.65
C GLY A 527 -26.41 -11.66 2.24
N ARG A 528 -25.51 -11.10 3.07
CA ARG A 528 -25.71 -9.80 3.76
C ARG A 528 -24.88 -8.66 3.16
N GLY A 529 -24.10 -8.92 2.12
CA GLY A 529 -23.19 -7.95 1.51
C GLY A 529 -21.91 -7.70 2.30
N CYS A 530 -20.83 -7.32 1.61
CA CYS A 530 -19.51 -7.02 2.16
C CYS A 530 -19.10 -5.55 1.99
N ALA A 531 -17.88 -5.23 2.44
CA ALA A 531 -17.24 -3.93 2.26
C ALA A 531 -17.03 -3.51 0.79
N VAL A 532 -17.26 -4.42 -0.17
CA VAL A 532 -17.22 -4.10 -1.61
C VAL A 532 -18.58 -3.65 -2.13
N CYS A 533 -19.61 -4.50 -2.00
CA CYS A 533 -20.89 -4.22 -2.65
C CYS A 533 -21.77 -3.21 -1.90
N ARG A 534 -21.65 -3.08 -0.58
CA ARG A 534 -22.45 -2.12 0.20
C ARG A 534 -22.21 -0.67 -0.27
N PRO A 535 -20.96 -0.16 -0.35
CA PRO A 535 -20.72 1.19 -0.88
C PRO A 535 -21.08 1.33 -2.37
N VAL A 536 -20.96 0.26 -3.16
CA VAL A 536 -21.33 0.31 -4.59
C VAL A 536 -22.83 0.47 -4.75
N VAL A 537 -23.63 -0.33 -4.06
CA VAL A 537 -25.09 -0.21 -4.13
C VAL A 537 -25.54 1.13 -3.54
N ALA A 538 -24.91 1.60 -2.45
CA ALA A 538 -25.15 2.96 -1.94
C ALA A 538 -24.89 4.03 -3.02
N SER A 539 -23.75 3.93 -3.72
CA SER A 539 -23.43 4.83 -4.83
C SER A 539 -24.47 4.76 -5.95
N ILE A 540 -24.91 3.56 -6.36
CA ILE A 540 -25.92 3.38 -7.41
C ILE A 540 -27.25 4.01 -6.99
N LEU A 541 -27.75 3.70 -5.79
CA LEU A 541 -29.01 4.24 -5.29
C LEU A 541 -28.97 5.77 -5.22
N SER A 542 -27.89 6.35 -4.69
CA SER A 542 -27.74 7.80 -4.60
C SER A 542 -27.59 8.46 -5.97
N SER A 543 -26.88 7.83 -6.93
CA SER A 543 -26.81 8.32 -8.32
C SER A 543 -28.16 8.31 -9.03
N LEU A 544 -29.08 7.44 -8.62
CA LEU A 544 -30.46 7.38 -9.11
C LEU A 544 -31.40 8.35 -8.35
N GLY A 545 -30.88 9.16 -7.43
CA GLY A 545 -31.66 10.11 -6.62
C GLY A 545 -32.55 9.41 -5.59
N ILE A 546 -32.21 8.19 -5.19
CA ILE A 546 -33.01 7.41 -4.25
C ILE A 546 -32.57 7.74 -2.84
N GLY A 547 -33.38 8.52 -2.12
CA GLY A 547 -33.23 8.73 -0.68
C GLY A 547 -32.00 9.52 -0.24
N HIS A 548 -31.92 9.79 1.05
CA HIS A 548 -30.80 10.52 1.66
C HIS A 548 -29.72 9.56 2.17
N VAL A 549 -28.45 9.90 2.00
CA VAL A 549 -27.31 9.02 2.37
C VAL A 549 -27.30 8.58 3.84
N LEU A 550 -27.86 9.42 4.73
CA LEU A 550 -28.02 9.13 6.18
C LEU A 550 -29.38 8.52 6.57
N GLN A 551 -30.27 8.21 5.63
CA GLN A 551 -31.53 7.55 5.96
C GLN A 551 -31.30 6.11 6.46
N PRO A 552 -32.21 5.51 7.24
CA PRO A 552 -32.00 4.23 7.91
C PRO A 552 -31.46 3.10 7.01
N ASP A 553 -31.99 2.96 5.80
CA ASP A 553 -31.61 1.88 4.87
C ASP A 553 -30.31 2.14 4.09
N GLN A 554 -29.77 3.37 4.10
CA GLN A 554 -28.54 3.71 3.38
C GLN A 554 -27.36 4.04 4.27
N ALA A 555 -27.60 4.61 5.45
CA ALA A 555 -26.51 4.99 6.35
C ALA A 555 -25.57 3.84 6.73
N PRO A 556 -26.04 2.59 6.93
CA PRO A 556 -25.17 1.44 7.20
C PRO A 556 -24.35 0.97 5.98
N LEU A 557 -24.62 1.53 4.80
CA LEU A 557 -23.90 1.20 3.56
C LEU A 557 -22.77 2.18 3.27
N GLN A 558 -22.81 3.38 3.86
CA GLN A 558 -21.80 4.42 3.65
C GLN A 558 -20.48 4.05 4.30
N ASP A 559 -19.37 4.35 3.63
CA ASP A 559 -18.04 4.25 4.19
C ASP A 559 -17.60 5.58 4.84
N THR A 560 -16.57 5.48 5.67
CA THR A 560 -15.82 6.54 6.38
C THR A 560 -16.36 7.99 6.31
N ASN A 561 -16.36 8.64 5.13
CA ASN A 561 -16.65 10.07 5.00
C ASN A 561 -18.14 10.39 4.81
N ASP A 562 -18.85 9.60 4.00
CA ASP A 562 -20.29 9.82 3.75
C ASP A 562 -21.13 9.50 4.99
N HIS A 563 -20.59 8.71 5.93
CA HIS A 563 -21.21 8.38 7.22
C HIS A 563 -21.48 9.61 8.11
N LEU A 564 -20.62 10.64 8.02
CA LEU A 564 -20.73 11.88 8.82
C LEU A 564 -20.80 13.14 7.94
N LEU A 565 -21.01 12.98 6.63
CA LEU A 565 -21.06 14.10 5.69
C LEU A 565 -19.86 15.06 5.83
N ALA A 566 -18.67 14.51 6.12
CA ALA A 566 -17.45 15.26 6.33
C ALA A 566 -16.21 14.38 6.09
N ASN A 567 -15.09 14.96 5.64
CA ASN A 567 -13.88 14.14 5.48
C ASN A 567 -13.19 13.95 6.83
N LEU A 568 -12.90 12.70 7.17
CA LEU A 568 -12.06 12.33 8.30
C LEU A 568 -10.61 12.82 8.09
N GLN A 569 -10.01 13.39 9.13
CA GLN A 569 -8.63 13.87 9.19
C GLN A 569 -7.74 12.89 9.97
N LYS A 570 -6.42 13.10 9.91
CA LYS A 570 -5.42 12.19 10.51
C LYS A 570 -5.61 12.02 12.03
N ASP A 571 -6.05 13.07 12.71
CA ASP A 571 -6.29 13.12 14.15
C ASP A 571 -7.71 12.71 14.55
N GLY A 572 -8.50 12.14 13.62
CA GLY A 572 -9.89 11.74 13.89
C GLY A 572 -10.91 12.89 13.80
N THR A 573 -10.47 14.14 13.58
CA THR A 573 -11.38 15.27 13.35
C THR A 573 -11.90 15.33 11.92
N TYR A 574 -12.73 16.34 11.62
CA TYR A 574 -13.41 16.50 10.35
C TYR A 574 -13.12 17.85 9.69
N SER A 575 -13.21 17.86 8.36
CA SER A 575 -13.16 19.09 7.57
C SER A 575 -14.55 19.57 7.18
N VAL A 576 -14.73 20.90 7.21
CA VAL A 576 -15.92 21.62 6.77
C VAL A 576 -15.54 22.45 5.55
N VAL A 577 -16.16 22.14 4.41
CA VAL A 577 -15.87 22.81 3.13
C VAL A 577 -17.19 23.26 2.50
N PRO A 578 -17.63 24.50 2.76
CA PRO A 578 -18.82 25.06 2.15
C PRO A 578 -18.65 25.21 0.64
N ARG A 579 -19.76 25.19 -0.10
CA ARG A 579 -19.77 25.43 -1.53
C ARG A 579 -19.57 26.92 -1.81
N MET A 580 -18.69 27.23 -2.76
CA MET A 580 -18.47 28.57 -3.31
C MET A 580 -18.49 28.43 -4.83
N PRO A 581 -19.66 28.52 -5.49
CA PRO A 581 -19.78 28.32 -6.93
C PRO A 581 -18.84 29.24 -7.70
N GLY A 582 -18.02 28.69 -8.59
CA GLY A 582 -17.02 29.46 -9.35
C GLY A 582 -15.93 30.11 -8.48
N GLY A 583 -15.85 29.77 -7.19
CA GLY A 583 -14.99 30.41 -6.22
C GLY A 583 -15.46 31.77 -5.72
N GLU A 584 -16.72 32.15 -5.99
CA GLU A 584 -17.27 33.44 -5.59
C GLU A 584 -17.80 33.42 -4.15
N VAL A 585 -17.60 34.53 -3.43
CA VAL A 585 -18.12 34.75 -2.07
C VAL A 585 -18.30 36.25 -1.83
N THR A 586 -19.43 36.63 -1.24
CA THR A 586 -19.68 38.04 -0.86
C THR A 586 -18.93 38.39 0.43
N PRO A 587 -18.65 39.67 0.70
CA PRO A 587 -18.03 40.09 1.96
C PRO A 587 -18.79 39.58 3.21
N GLU A 588 -20.12 39.61 3.20
CA GLU A 588 -20.96 39.17 4.33
C GLU A 588 -20.82 37.67 4.58
N ARG A 589 -20.83 36.87 3.50
CA ARG A 589 -20.61 35.42 3.58
C ARG A 589 -19.18 35.08 4.00
N LEU A 590 -18.20 35.87 3.57
CA LEU A 590 -16.82 35.72 3.98
C LEU A 590 -16.64 36.01 5.48
N LEU A 591 -17.34 37.02 6.02
CA LEU A 591 -17.39 37.28 7.47
C LEU A 591 -17.93 36.07 8.23
N VAL A 592 -19.02 35.45 7.77
CA VAL A 592 -19.56 34.24 8.42
C VAL A 592 -18.54 33.10 8.45
N LEU A 593 -17.80 32.86 7.35
CA LEU A 593 -16.74 31.86 7.33
C LEU A 593 -15.64 32.18 8.35
N ALA A 594 -15.24 33.45 8.45
CA ALA A 594 -14.24 33.90 9.41
C ALA A 594 -14.71 33.76 10.86
N GLU A 595 -15.98 34.09 11.15
CA GLU A 595 -16.58 33.94 12.46
C GLU A 595 -16.71 32.47 12.87
N VAL A 596 -17.19 31.60 11.97
CA VAL A 596 -17.26 30.15 12.23
C VAL A 596 -15.85 29.60 12.51
N ALA A 597 -14.87 29.91 11.65
CA ALA A 597 -13.50 29.45 11.89
C ALA A 597 -12.91 29.97 13.21
N ARG A 598 -13.20 31.23 13.58
CA ARG A 598 -12.77 31.81 14.86
C ARG A 598 -13.43 31.11 16.04
N ASP A 599 -14.76 31.01 16.03
CA ASP A 599 -15.56 30.58 17.18
C ASP A 599 -15.38 29.08 17.49
N PHE A 600 -14.95 28.29 16.50
CA PHE A 600 -14.62 26.87 16.64
C PHE A 600 -13.11 26.58 16.59
N GLY A 601 -12.26 27.61 16.41
CA GLY A 601 -10.80 27.46 16.36
C GLY A 601 -10.25 26.75 15.12
N LEU A 602 -11.05 26.63 14.06
CA LEU A 602 -10.74 25.79 12.90
C LEU A 602 -9.55 26.34 12.10
N PHE A 603 -8.68 25.45 11.66
CA PHE A 603 -7.63 25.77 10.69
C PHE A 603 -8.26 26.09 9.33
N THR A 604 -7.87 27.17 8.69
CA THR A 604 -8.41 27.67 7.41
C THR A 604 -7.37 27.63 6.30
N ARG A 605 -7.79 27.18 5.12
CA ARG A 605 -6.96 27.15 3.91
C ARG A 605 -7.75 27.40 2.64
N ILE A 606 -7.23 28.27 1.78
CA ILE A 606 -7.69 28.40 0.39
C ILE A 606 -7.18 27.19 -0.39
N THR A 607 -8.10 26.48 -1.05
CA THR A 607 -7.82 25.24 -1.76
C THR A 607 -7.68 25.47 -3.27
N GLY A 608 -7.04 24.53 -3.98
CA GLY A 608 -7.00 24.53 -5.45
C GLY A 608 -8.35 24.37 -6.15
N ALA A 609 -9.43 24.16 -5.38
CA ALA A 609 -10.82 24.18 -5.83
C ALA A 609 -11.46 25.58 -5.78
N GLN A 610 -10.68 26.64 -5.45
CA GLN A 610 -11.17 28.00 -5.23
C GLN A 610 -12.19 28.10 -4.08
N ARG A 611 -11.98 27.30 -3.03
CA ARG A 611 -12.84 27.30 -1.83
C ARG A 611 -12.02 27.46 -0.56
N ILE A 612 -12.66 27.93 0.50
CA ILE A 612 -12.11 27.94 1.86
C ILE A 612 -12.47 26.62 2.53
N ALA A 613 -11.45 25.87 2.96
CA ALA A 613 -11.61 24.68 3.77
C ALA A 613 -11.25 24.98 5.22
N MET A 614 -12.10 24.52 6.14
CA MET A 614 -11.93 24.60 7.59
C MET A 614 -11.68 23.20 8.15
N PHE A 615 -10.69 23.03 9.03
CA PHE A 615 -10.24 21.73 9.54
C PHE A 615 -10.18 21.72 11.07
N GLY A 616 -10.32 20.53 11.66
CA GLY A 616 -10.29 20.35 13.11
C GLY A 616 -11.67 20.31 13.76
N ALA A 617 -12.76 20.27 12.99
CA ALA A 617 -14.10 20.20 13.56
C ALA A 617 -14.31 18.82 14.19
N ARG A 618 -14.73 18.77 15.45
CA ARG A 618 -15.14 17.50 16.07
C ARG A 618 -16.52 17.07 15.56
N GLN A 619 -16.82 15.79 15.74
CA GLN A 619 -18.11 15.21 15.30
C GLN A 619 -19.32 15.95 15.90
N ASP A 620 -19.28 16.28 17.20
CA ASP A 620 -20.32 17.01 17.93
C ASP A 620 -20.51 18.45 17.45
N GLN A 621 -19.46 19.05 16.89
CA GLN A 621 -19.48 20.44 16.44
C GLN A 621 -20.08 20.58 15.03
N LEU A 622 -20.07 19.51 14.23
CA LEU A 622 -20.49 19.57 12.82
C LEU A 622 -21.92 20.14 12.66
N PRO A 623 -22.95 19.71 13.41
CA PRO A 623 -24.29 20.29 13.28
C PRO A 623 -24.35 21.79 13.61
N ALA A 624 -23.63 22.25 14.62
CA ALA A 624 -23.62 23.65 15.02
C ALA A 624 -22.91 24.53 13.97
N ILE A 625 -21.78 24.05 13.44
CA ILE A 625 -21.04 24.69 12.36
C ILE A 625 -21.91 24.80 11.11
N TRP A 626 -22.49 23.68 10.66
CA TRP A 626 -23.29 23.66 9.44
C TRP A 626 -24.57 24.47 9.56
N ARG A 627 -25.20 24.56 10.74
CA ARG A 627 -26.38 25.42 10.92
C ARG A 627 -26.07 26.88 10.61
N ARG A 628 -24.99 27.43 11.17
CA ARG A 628 -24.54 28.80 10.90
C ARG A 628 -24.24 29.04 9.42
N LEU A 629 -23.61 28.06 8.76
CA LEU A 629 -23.28 28.15 7.34
C LEU A 629 -24.55 28.12 6.46
N VAL A 630 -25.48 27.22 6.77
CA VAL A 630 -26.76 27.05 6.05
C VAL A 630 -27.66 28.27 6.24
N ASP A 631 -27.69 28.87 7.44
CA ASP A 631 -28.42 30.11 7.74
C ASP A 631 -27.86 31.31 6.96
N ALA A 632 -26.54 31.33 6.73
CA ALA A 632 -25.88 32.33 5.86
C ALA A 632 -26.03 32.04 4.35
N GLY A 633 -26.72 30.95 3.99
CA GLY A 633 -27.00 30.57 2.61
C GLY A 633 -25.88 29.80 1.92
N PHE A 634 -24.98 29.17 2.67
CA PHE A 634 -24.05 28.18 2.11
C PHE A 634 -24.74 26.82 1.94
N GLU A 635 -24.27 26.06 0.94
CA GLU A 635 -24.55 24.64 0.78
C GLU A 635 -23.30 23.83 1.10
N SER A 636 -23.45 22.52 1.29
CA SER A 636 -22.35 21.58 1.36
C SER A 636 -21.56 21.56 0.06
N GLY A 637 -20.24 21.72 0.18
CA GLY A 637 -19.32 21.51 -0.93
C GLY A 637 -19.16 20.02 -1.29
N GLN A 638 -19.76 19.11 -0.50
CA GLN A 638 -19.72 17.65 -0.65
C GLN A 638 -18.30 17.13 -0.85
N ALA A 639 -17.36 17.73 -0.12
CA ALA A 639 -15.96 17.38 -0.18
C ALA A 639 -15.68 15.93 0.25
N TYR A 640 -16.61 15.34 1.02
CA TYR A 640 -16.59 13.99 1.58
C TYR A 640 -16.97 12.90 0.58
N GLY A 641 -17.97 13.16 -0.27
CA GLY A 641 -18.53 12.13 -1.13
C GLY A 641 -17.82 11.97 -2.48
N LYS A 642 -18.13 10.85 -3.15
CA LYS A 642 -17.75 10.61 -4.55
C LYS A 642 -18.75 11.33 -5.47
N SER A 643 -18.53 12.64 -5.63
CA SER A 643 -19.36 13.53 -6.46
C SER A 643 -18.53 14.65 -7.09
N LEU A 644 -19.19 15.63 -7.72
CA LEU A 644 -18.53 16.86 -8.17
C LEU A 644 -17.74 17.49 -7.01
N ARG A 645 -16.42 17.58 -7.16
CA ARG A 645 -15.55 18.14 -6.14
C ARG A 645 -15.42 19.65 -6.24
N ALA A 646 -15.35 20.19 -7.46
CA ALA A 646 -15.19 21.62 -7.73
C ALA A 646 -15.37 21.91 -9.23
N VAL A 647 -15.78 23.15 -9.53
CA VAL A 647 -15.62 23.76 -10.86
C VAL A 647 -14.64 24.92 -10.72
N LYS A 648 -13.40 24.74 -11.22
CA LYS A 648 -12.39 25.80 -11.19
C LYS A 648 -12.60 26.71 -12.40
N THR A 649 -12.48 28.03 -12.22
CA THR A 649 -12.64 29.00 -13.30
C THR A 649 -11.67 30.16 -13.21
N CYS A 650 -11.45 30.86 -14.32
CA CYS A 650 -10.83 32.18 -14.30
C CYS A 650 -11.90 33.27 -14.26
N VAL A 651 -11.48 34.51 -14.02
CA VAL A 651 -12.40 35.67 -13.94
C VAL A 651 -13.09 36.04 -15.27
N GLY A 652 -12.82 35.29 -16.35
CA GLY A 652 -13.49 35.41 -17.65
C GLY A 652 -13.38 36.79 -18.30
N GLN A 653 -14.22 37.04 -19.30
CA GLN A 653 -14.31 38.34 -19.99
C GLN A 653 -14.81 39.48 -19.08
N ALA A 654 -15.42 39.14 -17.93
CA ALA A 654 -15.91 40.13 -16.97
C ALA A 654 -14.76 41.01 -16.41
N TRP A 655 -13.56 40.44 -16.24
CA TRP A 655 -12.41 41.15 -15.66
C TRP A 655 -11.08 40.95 -16.39
N CYS A 656 -10.88 39.80 -17.04
CA CYS A 656 -9.61 39.50 -17.72
C CYS A 656 -9.60 40.13 -19.11
N ARG A 657 -8.58 40.94 -19.41
CA ARG A 657 -8.38 41.51 -20.75
C ARG A 657 -8.22 40.49 -21.89
N PHE A 658 -7.96 39.22 -21.56
CA PHE A 658 -7.83 38.11 -22.52
C PHE A 658 -9.05 37.19 -22.52
N GLY A 659 -10.05 37.47 -21.69
CA GLY A 659 -11.27 36.66 -21.64
C GLY A 659 -12.04 36.82 -22.94
N VAL A 660 -12.32 35.70 -23.60
CA VAL A 660 -13.10 35.63 -24.84
C VAL A 660 -14.58 35.43 -24.51
N GLN A 661 -14.88 34.66 -23.46
CA GLN A 661 -16.25 34.43 -22.97
C GLN A 661 -16.33 34.49 -21.45
N ASP A 662 -17.57 34.50 -20.93
CA ASP A 662 -17.87 34.53 -19.51
C ASP A 662 -17.73 33.13 -18.88
N SER A 663 -16.49 32.75 -18.56
CA SER A 663 -16.20 31.51 -17.86
C SER A 663 -16.69 31.48 -16.42
N ALA A 664 -16.91 32.63 -15.78
CA ALA A 664 -17.34 32.69 -14.39
C ALA A 664 -18.80 32.25 -14.28
N SER A 665 -19.69 32.88 -15.05
CA SER A 665 -21.12 32.51 -15.11
C SER A 665 -21.31 31.06 -15.57
N MET A 666 -20.56 30.62 -16.58
CA MET A 666 -20.61 29.22 -17.04
C MET A 666 -20.16 28.25 -15.94
N ALA A 667 -19.08 28.55 -15.21
CA ALA A 667 -18.62 27.72 -14.10
C ALA A 667 -19.65 27.62 -12.96
N VAL A 668 -20.28 28.73 -12.60
CA VAL A 668 -21.37 28.75 -11.62
C VAL A 668 -22.55 27.90 -12.10
N ARG A 669 -22.95 28.03 -13.37
CA ARG A 669 -24.01 27.22 -13.98
C ARG A 669 -23.70 25.72 -13.90
N LEU A 670 -22.49 25.30 -14.28
CA LEU A 670 -22.07 23.89 -14.22
C LEU A 670 -21.93 23.39 -12.77
N GLU A 671 -21.41 24.22 -11.85
CA GLU A 671 -21.27 23.83 -10.45
C GLU A 671 -22.63 23.62 -9.79
N LEU A 672 -23.58 24.51 -10.05
CA LEU A 672 -24.94 24.37 -9.57
C LEU A 672 -25.65 23.21 -10.26
N ARG A 673 -25.44 22.97 -11.56
CA ARG A 673 -26.09 21.85 -12.26
C ARG A 673 -25.67 20.48 -11.70
N TYR A 674 -24.37 20.27 -11.45
CA TYR A 674 -23.86 18.96 -11.02
C TYR A 674 -23.58 18.83 -9.51
N ARG A 675 -23.97 19.83 -8.69
CA ARG A 675 -23.88 19.70 -7.23
C ARG A 675 -24.70 18.50 -6.76
N GLY A 676 -24.11 17.68 -5.89
CA GLY A 676 -24.73 16.46 -5.38
C GLY A 676 -24.67 15.26 -6.31
N LEU A 677 -24.24 15.38 -7.57
CA LEU A 677 -24.25 14.26 -8.49
C LEU A 677 -23.26 13.18 -8.01
N ARG A 678 -23.79 12.09 -7.46
CA ARG A 678 -23.01 10.94 -7.04
C ARG A 678 -22.51 10.17 -8.25
N SER A 679 -21.28 9.71 -8.18
CA SER A 679 -20.59 9.07 -9.28
C SER A 679 -19.64 7.97 -8.79
N PRO A 680 -19.20 7.05 -9.67
CA PRO A 680 -18.27 5.97 -9.31
C PRO A 680 -17.02 6.46 -8.56
N HIS A 681 -16.54 7.65 -8.92
CA HIS A 681 -15.52 8.37 -8.18
C HIS A 681 -15.74 9.89 -8.26
N LYS A 682 -15.13 10.67 -7.36
CA LYS A 682 -15.12 12.15 -7.43
C LYS A 682 -14.53 12.64 -8.76
N PHE A 683 -15.12 13.69 -9.32
CA PHE A 683 -14.70 14.35 -10.56
C PHE A 683 -14.60 15.86 -10.38
N LYS A 684 -13.87 16.54 -11.26
CA LYS A 684 -13.66 18.00 -11.25
C LYS A 684 -13.95 18.56 -12.64
N VAL A 685 -14.40 19.80 -12.68
CA VAL A 685 -14.57 20.55 -13.92
C VAL A 685 -13.66 21.77 -13.89
N GLY A 686 -13.14 22.18 -15.05
CA GLY A 686 -12.42 23.44 -15.21
C GLY A 686 -12.97 24.22 -16.38
N VAL A 687 -13.22 25.52 -16.20
CA VAL A 687 -13.78 26.41 -17.23
C VAL A 687 -12.84 27.59 -17.43
N SER A 688 -12.24 27.68 -18.61
CA SER A 688 -11.33 28.77 -18.96
C SER A 688 -11.95 29.68 -19.99
N GLY A 689 -11.98 30.99 -19.71
CA GLY A 689 -12.52 32.00 -20.63
C GLY A 689 -11.66 32.26 -21.86
N CYS A 690 -10.51 31.60 -22.03
CA CYS A 690 -9.69 31.63 -23.24
C CYS A 690 -8.64 30.51 -23.25
N ALA A 691 -7.91 30.38 -24.35
CA ALA A 691 -6.86 29.37 -24.56
C ALA A 691 -5.63 29.47 -23.62
N ARG A 692 -5.52 30.55 -22.82
CA ARG A 692 -4.49 30.65 -21.76
C ARG A 692 -4.77 29.76 -20.55
N GLU A 693 -5.99 29.25 -20.46
CA GLU A 693 -6.28 28.05 -19.67
C GLU A 693 -6.03 28.20 -18.16
N CYS A 694 -6.23 29.38 -17.57
CA CYS A 694 -5.92 29.62 -16.16
C CYS A 694 -6.70 28.72 -15.16
N ALA A 695 -7.73 28.02 -15.61
CA ALA A 695 -8.47 27.05 -14.79
C ALA A 695 -7.88 25.63 -14.77
N GLU A 696 -6.83 25.32 -15.55
CA GLU A 696 -6.32 23.95 -15.73
C GLU A 696 -7.42 22.96 -16.17
N ALA A 697 -8.39 23.45 -16.95
CA ALA A 697 -9.45 22.70 -17.63
C ALA A 697 -8.99 21.36 -18.22
N ARG A 698 -7.88 21.28 -18.96
CA ARG A 698 -7.37 20.02 -19.54
C ARG A 698 -6.81 19.07 -18.48
N GLY A 699 -6.48 19.55 -17.29
CA GLY A 699 -6.10 18.69 -16.15
C GLY A 699 -7.29 18.15 -15.36
N LYS A 700 -8.54 18.50 -15.73
CA LYS A 700 -9.76 18.07 -15.03
C LYS A 700 -10.47 16.94 -15.77
N ASP A 701 -11.37 16.27 -15.05
CA ASP A 701 -12.19 15.18 -15.59
C ASP A 701 -13.06 15.68 -16.77
N VAL A 702 -13.55 16.93 -16.68
CA VAL A 702 -14.18 17.70 -17.78
C VAL A 702 -13.53 19.08 -17.86
N GLY A 703 -13.00 19.43 -19.03
CA GLY A 703 -12.41 20.74 -19.32
C GLY A 703 -13.25 21.51 -20.32
N VAL A 704 -13.46 22.80 -20.07
CA VAL A 704 -14.19 23.72 -20.96
C VAL A 704 -13.28 24.91 -21.25
N ILE A 705 -13.04 25.20 -22.53
CA ILE A 705 -12.18 26.31 -22.96
C ILE A 705 -12.93 27.14 -24.01
N ALA A 706 -13.06 28.44 -23.77
CA ALA A 706 -13.71 29.36 -24.70
C ALA A 706 -12.88 29.57 -25.97
N THR A 707 -13.59 29.64 -27.09
CA THR A 707 -13.12 30.09 -28.40
C THR A 707 -13.97 31.28 -28.86
N GLU A 708 -13.58 31.93 -29.96
CA GLU A 708 -14.37 33.01 -30.56
C GLU A 708 -15.71 32.51 -31.14
N LYS A 709 -15.85 31.21 -31.37
CA LYS A 709 -17.04 30.60 -31.97
C LYS A 709 -17.95 29.89 -30.96
N GLY A 710 -17.48 29.64 -29.74
CA GLY A 710 -18.20 28.85 -28.76
C GLY A 710 -17.25 28.22 -27.73
N TRP A 711 -17.55 27.00 -27.30
CA TRP A 711 -16.82 26.28 -26.28
C TRP A 711 -16.25 24.96 -26.80
N ASN A 712 -14.99 24.70 -26.43
CA ASN A 712 -14.38 23.39 -26.62
C ASN A 712 -14.48 22.58 -25.34
N VAL A 713 -14.93 21.33 -25.46
CA VAL A 713 -15.09 20.38 -24.36
C VAL A 713 -14.02 19.31 -24.46
N TYR A 714 -13.29 19.11 -23.37
CA TYR A 714 -12.27 18.09 -23.19
C TYR A 714 -12.70 17.12 -22.10
N VAL A 715 -12.40 15.83 -22.24
CA VAL A 715 -12.77 14.81 -21.25
C VAL A 715 -11.63 13.84 -20.94
N GLY A 716 -11.66 13.23 -19.75
CA GLY A 716 -10.72 12.18 -19.36
C GLY A 716 -9.37 12.69 -18.81
N GLY A 717 -9.31 13.93 -18.35
CA GLY A 717 -8.14 14.47 -17.64
C GLY A 717 -8.07 13.99 -16.19
N ASN A 718 -6.86 14.03 -15.61
CA ASN A 718 -6.62 13.61 -14.23
C ASN A 718 -5.46 14.41 -13.61
N GLY A 719 -5.72 15.12 -12.51
CA GLY A 719 -4.69 15.68 -11.62
C GLY A 719 -4.43 14.79 -10.41
N GLY A 720 -4.20 13.49 -10.62
CA GLY A 720 -4.01 12.46 -9.59
C GLY A 720 -2.66 11.74 -9.69
N PHE A 721 -2.55 10.54 -9.09
CA PHE A 721 -1.34 9.70 -9.09
C PHE A 721 -0.72 9.53 -10.49
N THR A 722 -1.56 9.32 -11.50
CA THR A 722 -1.17 9.34 -12.92
C THR A 722 -1.73 10.61 -13.57
N PRO A 723 -0.98 11.72 -13.59
CA PRO A 723 -1.47 12.94 -14.21
C PRO A 723 -1.65 12.75 -15.72
N ARG A 724 -2.76 13.25 -16.26
CA ARG A 724 -3.09 13.14 -17.69
C ARG A 724 -3.91 14.33 -18.16
N HIS A 725 -3.63 14.81 -19.36
CA HIS A 725 -4.47 15.79 -20.05
C HIS A 725 -5.72 15.13 -20.66
N ALA A 726 -6.83 15.84 -20.56
CA ALA A 726 -8.09 15.52 -21.21
C ALA A 726 -7.99 15.67 -22.73
N ASP A 727 -8.71 14.82 -23.45
CA ASP A 727 -8.77 14.82 -24.91
C ASP A 727 -9.98 15.59 -25.42
N LEU A 728 -9.87 16.20 -26.61
CA LEU A 728 -10.94 17.00 -27.20
C LEU A 728 -12.13 16.10 -27.61
N LEU A 729 -13.29 16.35 -27.00
CA LEU A 729 -14.53 15.64 -27.32
C LEU A 729 -15.32 16.36 -28.41
N ALA A 730 -15.50 17.68 -28.27
CA ALA A 730 -16.26 18.52 -29.20
C ALA A 730 -15.76 19.97 -29.15
N GLU A 731 -15.97 20.71 -30.23
CA GLU A 731 -15.52 22.09 -30.40
C GLU A 731 -16.64 23.02 -30.87
N ASP A 732 -16.43 24.32 -30.68
CA ASP A 732 -17.32 25.40 -31.16
C ASP A 732 -18.79 25.25 -30.74
N LEU A 733 -19.03 24.77 -29.51
CA LEU A 733 -20.38 24.59 -28.96
C LEU A 733 -20.97 25.90 -28.41
N ASP A 734 -22.26 26.14 -28.61
CA ASP A 734 -22.98 27.14 -27.83
C ASP A 734 -23.23 26.67 -26.38
N ASP A 735 -23.76 27.55 -25.53
CA ASP A 735 -23.95 27.30 -24.11
C ASP A 735 -24.86 26.09 -23.80
N ASP A 736 -25.96 25.95 -24.54
CA ASP A 736 -26.92 24.88 -24.29
C ASP A 736 -26.41 23.54 -24.80
N ARG A 737 -25.75 23.54 -25.96
CA ARG A 737 -25.11 22.35 -26.51
C ARG A 737 -23.92 21.89 -25.69
N LEU A 738 -23.13 22.82 -25.15
CA LEU A 738 -22.06 22.55 -24.19
C LEU A 738 -22.59 21.75 -23.00
N ILE A 739 -23.65 22.24 -22.38
CA ILE A 739 -24.25 21.60 -21.20
C ILE A 739 -24.80 20.23 -21.56
N GLN A 740 -25.51 20.11 -22.67
CA GLN A 740 -26.03 18.83 -23.13
C GLN A 740 -24.93 17.78 -23.35
N VAL A 741 -23.80 18.16 -23.93
CA VAL A 741 -22.65 17.24 -24.12
C VAL A 741 -22.07 16.81 -22.77
N ILE A 742 -21.95 17.71 -21.79
CA ILE A 742 -21.45 17.38 -20.45
C ILE A 742 -22.45 16.52 -19.68
N ASP A 743 -23.75 16.82 -19.75
CA ASP A 743 -24.83 16.04 -19.14
C ASP A 743 -24.74 14.58 -19.59
N ARG A 744 -24.70 14.37 -20.91
CA ARG A 744 -24.62 13.04 -21.52
C ARG A 744 -23.33 12.30 -21.16
N PHE A 745 -22.19 13.00 -21.19
CA PHE A 745 -20.90 12.42 -20.78
C PHE A 745 -20.94 11.94 -19.32
N LEU A 746 -21.40 12.78 -18.40
CA LEU A 746 -21.45 12.45 -16.97
C LEU A 746 -22.47 11.34 -16.68
N ALA A 747 -23.67 11.39 -17.29
CA ALA A 747 -24.68 10.35 -17.14
C ALA A 747 -24.16 9.00 -17.67
N LEU A 748 -23.51 8.99 -18.83
CA LEU A 748 -22.92 7.77 -19.40
C LEU A 748 -21.79 7.21 -18.54
N TYR A 749 -20.93 8.07 -18.00
CA TYR A 749 -19.88 7.69 -17.04
C TYR A 749 -20.48 7.07 -15.76
N VAL A 750 -21.51 7.70 -15.18
CA VAL A 750 -22.20 7.20 -13.97
C VAL A 750 -22.82 5.83 -14.20
N ARG A 751 -23.40 5.59 -15.39
CA ARG A 751 -23.98 4.29 -15.79
C ARG A 751 -22.93 3.19 -15.95
N SER A 752 -21.85 3.49 -16.67
CA SER A 752 -21.00 2.45 -17.27
C SER A 752 -19.65 2.23 -16.60
N ALA A 753 -19.14 3.20 -15.85
CA ALA A 753 -17.83 3.04 -15.24
C ALA A 753 -17.86 2.09 -14.03
N ASP A 754 -16.73 1.44 -13.80
CA ASP A 754 -16.57 0.46 -12.73
C ASP A 754 -16.37 1.12 -11.36
N ARG A 755 -16.40 0.32 -10.29
CA ARG A 755 -16.23 0.75 -8.90
C ARG A 755 -14.94 1.56 -8.72
N LEU A 756 -15.08 2.76 -8.15
CA LEU A 756 -13.96 3.67 -7.86
C LEU A 756 -13.11 4.05 -9.08
N GLN A 757 -13.60 3.79 -10.30
CA GLN A 757 -12.91 4.12 -11.53
C GLN A 757 -13.01 5.63 -11.82
N ARG A 758 -11.87 6.29 -12.05
CA ARG A 758 -11.81 7.70 -12.48
C ARG A 758 -12.24 7.83 -13.96
N THR A 759 -12.65 9.02 -14.39
CA THR A 759 -13.03 9.27 -15.79
C THR A 759 -11.89 8.99 -16.76
N ALA A 760 -10.64 9.34 -16.42
CA ALA A 760 -9.49 9.11 -17.29
C ALA A 760 -9.28 7.64 -17.72
N PRO A 761 -9.14 6.66 -16.79
CA PRO A 761 -9.06 5.25 -17.17
C PRO A 761 -10.36 4.72 -17.77
N TRP A 762 -11.52 5.27 -17.42
CA TRP A 762 -12.79 4.90 -18.06
C TRP A 762 -12.84 5.31 -19.54
N VAL A 763 -12.48 6.56 -19.87
CA VAL A 763 -12.39 7.05 -21.26
C VAL A 763 -11.39 6.22 -22.05
N ALA A 764 -10.24 5.87 -21.44
CA ALA A 764 -9.22 5.05 -22.10
C ALA A 764 -9.69 3.61 -22.37
N ALA A 765 -10.51 3.04 -21.48
CA ALA A 765 -11.05 1.69 -21.60
C ALA A 765 -12.40 1.63 -22.32
N TYR A 766 -12.97 2.77 -22.74
CA TYR A 766 -14.29 2.79 -23.35
C TYR A 766 -14.26 2.04 -24.69
N PRO A 767 -15.21 1.11 -24.95
CA PRO A 767 -15.25 0.37 -26.20
C PRO A 767 -15.32 1.30 -27.42
N GLY A 768 -14.39 1.16 -28.36
CA GLY A 768 -14.27 2.07 -29.52
C GLY A 768 -13.57 3.41 -29.23
N GLY A 769 -13.11 3.63 -28.00
CA GLY A 769 -12.31 4.78 -27.60
C GLY A 769 -13.07 6.11 -27.63
N LEU A 770 -12.30 7.20 -27.72
CA LEU A 770 -12.83 8.56 -27.71
C LEU A 770 -13.76 8.88 -28.89
N GLU A 771 -13.48 8.29 -30.06
CA GLU A 771 -14.29 8.50 -31.26
C GLU A 771 -15.70 7.90 -31.08
N GLU A 772 -15.81 6.70 -30.51
CA GLU A 772 -17.12 6.13 -30.21
C GLU A 772 -17.83 6.91 -29.09
N LEU A 773 -17.09 7.37 -28.06
CA LEU A 773 -17.65 8.30 -27.07
C LEU A 773 -18.24 9.56 -27.73
N ARG A 774 -17.55 10.15 -28.72
CA ARG A 774 -18.06 11.31 -29.46
C ARG A 774 -19.35 10.95 -30.21
N ARG A 775 -19.40 9.83 -30.90
CA ARG A 775 -20.60 9.37 -31.62
C ARG A 775 -21.79 9.17 -30.68
N VAL A 776 -21.56 8.58 -29.50
CA VAL A 776 -22.64 8.34 -28.53
C VAL A 776 -23.10 9.64 -27.85
N VAL A 777 -22.16 10.44 -27.34
CA VAL A 777 -22.47 11.62 -26.51
C VAL A 777 -22.91 12.81 -27.37
N VAL A 778 -22.19 13.07 -28.46
CA VAL A 778 -22.43 14.21 -29.34
C VAL A 778 -23.43 13.85 -30.42
N GLU A 779 -23.20 12.81 -31.21
CA GLU A 779 -24.04 12.48 -32.37
C GLU A 779 -25.30 11.66 -32.01
N ASP A 780 -25.43 11.22 -30.75
CA ASP A 780 -26.52 10.37 -30.28
C ASP A 780 -26.68 9.09 -31.12
N SER A 781 -25.57 8.46 -31.49
CA SER A 781 -25.54 7.28 -32.36
C SER A 781 -26.34 6.08 -31.83
N LEU A 782 -26.57 6.01 -30.52
CA LEU A 782 -27.35 4.96 -29.85
C LEU A 782 -28.81 5.37 -29.57
N GLY A 783 -29.20 6.61 -29.86
CA GLY A 783 -30.56 7.12 -29.60
C GLY A 783 -30.94 7.20 -28.12
N ILE A 784 -29.95 7.28 -27.22
CA ILE A 784 -30.14 7.34 -25.76
C ILE A 784 -29.94 8.75 -25.19
N GLY A 785 -29.62 9.74 -26.02
CA GLY A 785 -29.32 11.10 -25.62
C GLY A 785 -30.44 11.74 -24.78
N ALA A 786 -31.70 11.60 -25.22
CA ALA A 786 -32.84 12.10 -24.47
C ALA A 786 -33.02 11.43 -23.09
N GLU A 787 -32.68 10.13 -22.97
CA GLU A 787 -32.72 9.41 -21.70
C GLU A 787 -31.62 9.90 -20.74
N LEU A 788 -30.41 10.15 -21.26
CA LEU A 788 -29.28 10.70 -20.50
C LEU A 788 -29.57 12.13 -20.03
N ASP A 789 -30.11 12.98 -20.93
CA ASP A 789 -30.51 14.36 -20.62
C ASP A 789 -31.55 14.36 -19.47
N ALA A 790 -32.56 13.48 -19.56
CA ALA A 790 -33.61 13.35 -18.52
C ALA A 790 -33.07 12.82 -17.18
N GLU A 791 -32.03 11.99 -17.17
CA GLU A 791 -31.39 11.53 -15.93
C GLU A 791 -30.73 12.68 -15.17
N VAL A 792 -29.95 13.51 -15.87
CA VAL A 792 -29.32 14.68 -15.25
C VAL A 792 -30.38 15.69 -14.84
N GLU A 793 -31.42 15.90 -15.64
CA GLU A 793 -32.49 16.84 -15.28
C GLU A 793 -33.27 16.40 -14.03
N ARG A 794 -33.49 15.09 -13.84
CA ARG A 794 -34.03 14.57 -12.56
C ARG A 794 -33.13 14.87 -11.38
N HIS A 795 -31.81 14.74 -11.55
CA HIS A 795 -30.85 15.10 -10.52
C HIS A 795 -30.91 16.60 -10.19
N VAL A 796 -30.91 17.45 -11.22
CA VAL A 796 -30.93 18.92 -11.08
C VAL A 796 -32.21 19.39 -10.38
N SER A 797 -33.36 18.92 -10.83
CA SER A 797 -34.67 19.28 -10.26
C SER A 797 -34.92 18.68 -8.87
N GLY A 798 -34.29 17.55 -8.56
CA GLY A 798 -34.43 16.85 -7.28
C GLY A 798 -33.35 17.16 -6.24
N TYR A 799 -32.41 18.07 -6.52
CA TYR A 799 -31.29 18.33 -5.62
C TYR A 799 -31.75 18.93 -4.28
N VAL A 800 -31.24 18.35 -3.19
CA VAL A 800 -31.37 18.87 -1.83
C VAL A 800 -29.99 18.85 -1.18
N ASP A 801 -29.65 19.91 -0.45
CA ASP A 801 -28.43 19.96 0.34
C ASP A 801 -28.50 18.97 1.52
N GLU A 802 -27.55 18.04 1.58
CA GLU A 802 -27.52 16.95 2.57
C GLU A 802 -27.37 17.46 3.99
N TRP A 803 -26.65 18.56 4.19
CA TRP A 803 -26.51 19.17 5.52
C TRP A 803 -27.81 19.85 5.96
N ARG A 804 -28.45 20.65 5.10
CA ARG A 804 -29.79 21.20 5.38
C ARG A 804 -30.79 20.09 5.73
N ALA A 805 -30.88 19.04 4.91
CA ALA A 805 -31.76 17.89 5.15
C ALA A 805 -31.41 17.08 6.41
N THR A 806 -30.17 17.18 6.90
CA THR A 806 -29.72 16.58 8.16
C THR A 806 -30.07 17.47 9.36
N LEU A 807 -29.91 18.79 9.23
CA LEU A 807 -30.21 19.76 10.28
C LEU A 807 -31.71 19.86 10.61
N ASP A 808 -32.56 19.55 9.63
CA ASP A 808 -34.02 19.53 9.72
C ASP A 808 -34.59 18.20 10.25
N ASP A 809 -33.74 17.19 10.47
CA ASP A 809 -34.16 15.83 10.89
C ASP A 809 -33.50 15.43 12.22
N PRO A 810 -34.27 15.40 13.34
CA PRO A 810 -33.77 15.03 14.65
C PRO A 810 -33.14 13.63 14.72
N GLU A 811 -33.62 12.66 13.93
CA GLU A 811 -33.07 11.29 13.94
C GLU A 811 -31.69 11.26 13.25
N LYS A 812 -31.50 12.03 12.18
CA LYS A 812 -30.17 12.15 11.54
C LYS A 812 -29.19 12.87 12.45
N LEU A 813 -29.64 13.87 13.21
CA LEU A 813 -28.79 14.64 14.14
C LEU A 813 -28.20 13.79 15.28
N ARG A 814 -28.92 12.77 15.76
CA ARG A 814 -28.44 11.86 16.82
C ARG A 814 -27.13 11.16 16.47
N ARG A 815 -26.78 11.05 15.19
CA ARG A 815 -25.53 10.44 14.71
C ARG A 815 -24.29 11.25 15.06
N PHE A 816 -24.45 12.54 15.36
CA PHE A 816 -23.34 13.44 15.62
C PHE A 816 -22.99 13.56 17.11
N THR A 817 -23.65 12.79 17.99
CA THR A 817 -23.32 12.73 19.42
C THR A 817 -22.25 11.65 19.66
N PRO A 818 -21.01 11.99 20.07
CA PRO A 818 -19.90 11.03 20.19
C PRO A 818 -20.08 10.05 21.35
N TYR A 819 -20.59 10.54 22.49
CA TYR A 819 -20.81 9.75 23.70
C TYR A 819 -22.27 9.89 24.16
N LEU A 820 -23.00 8.78 24.21
CA LEU A 820 -24.39 8.75 24.70
C LEU A 820 -24.51 9.14 26.19
N ASN A 821 -23.43 8.95 26.96
CA ASN A 821 -23.41 9.16 28.41
C ASN A 821 -22.72 10.46 28.85
N ASP A 822 -21.95 11.12 27.97
CA ASP A 822 -21.27 12.38 28.26
C ASP A 822 -21.10 13.23 26.98
N PRO A 823 -22.19 13.86 26.49
CA PRO A 823 -22.22 14.53 25.19
C PRO A 823 -21.24 15.70 25.06
N ASP A 824 -20.78 16.26 26.18
CA ASP A 824 -19.93 17.45 26.24
C ASP A 824 -18.44 17.13 26.51
N ALA A 825 -18.10 15.84 26.69
CA ALA A 825 -16.72 15.41 26.89
C ALA A 825 -15.85 15.68 25.64
N ALA A 826 -14.80 16.47 25.81
CA ALA A 826 -13.75 16.60 24.81
C ALA A 826 -12.91 15.32 24.76
N ASP A 827 -12.53 14.89 23.56
CA ASP A 827 -11.60 13.78 23.37
C ASP A 827 -10.22 14.18 23.92
N PRO A 828 -9.73 13.55 25.00
CA PRO A 828 -8.47 13.91 25.64
C PRO A 828 -7.26 13.61 24.76
N ASP A 829 -7.41 12.79 23.71
CA ASP A 829 -6.33 12.42 22.80
C ASP A 829 -6.07 13.49 21.72
N LEU A 830 -6.99 14.46 21.56
CA LEU A 830 -6.80 15.59 20.66
C LEU A 830 -5.86 16.62 21.29
N ALA A 831 -4.77 16.96 20.61
CA ALA A 831 -3.84 18.00 21.03
C ALA A 831 -3.46 18.90 19.85
N TYR A 832 -3.39 20.21 20.09
CA TYR A 832 -3.15 21.22 19.05
C TYR A 832 -2.08 22.24 19.44
N VAL A 833 -1.27 22.65 18.47
CA VAL A 833 -0.21 23.66 18.67
C VAL A 833 -0.36 24.84 17.70
N PRO A 834 0.07 26.05 18.09
CA PRO A 834 0.11 27.21 17.19
C PRO A 834 1.15 26.99 16.08
N GLN A 835 0.77 27.33 14.84
CA GLN A 835 1.68 27.38 13.69
C GLN A 835 1.13 28.32 12.61
N ARG A 836 1.95 29.28 12.17
CA ARG A 836 1.62 30.32 11.19
C ARG A 836 0.30 31.05 11.51
N GLY A 837 0.11 31.42 12.77
CA GLY A 837 -1.09 32.12 13.26
C GLY A 837 -2.38 31.29 13.27
N GLN A 838 -2.28 29.96 13.18
CA GLN A 838 -3.40 29.03 13.23
C GLN A 838 -3.09 27.87 14.18
N ALA A 839 -4.10 27.07 14.57
CA ALA A 839 -3.88 25.83 15.31
C ALA A 839 -3.76 24.66 14.33
N ARG A 840 -2.85 23.71 14.60
CA ARG A 840 -2.76 22.44 13.88
C ARG A 840 -2.68 21.27 14.85
N PRO A 841 -2.99 20.03 14.43
CA PRO A 841 -2.74 18.86 15.25
C PRO A 841 -1.28 18.81 15.70
N ALA A 842 -1.08 18.50 16.98
CA ALA A 842 0.23 18.26 17.58
C ALA A 842 0.86 17.04 16.91
N ARG A 843 2.16 17.13 16.63
CA ARG A 843 2.96 16.00 16.21
C ARG A 843 3.34 15.17 17.44
N PRO A 844 3.74 13.90 17.28
CA PRO A 844 4.35 13.15 18.36
C PRO A 844 5.46 13.97 19.03
N GLY A 845 5.44 14.09 20.35
CA GLY A 845 6.40 14.87 21.15
C GLY A 845 6.04 16.35 21.38
N GLU A 846 5.01 16.90 20.73
CA GLU A 846 4.57 18.27 20.97
C GLU A 846 3.51 18.33 22.08
N HIS A 847 3.73 19.19 23.07
CA HIS A 847 2.72 19.50 24.09
C HIS A 847 1.69 20.48 23.52
N GLY A 848 0.62 19.91 22.97
CA GLY A 848 -0.52 20.69 22.46
C GLY A 848 -1.61 20.91 23.51
N HIS A 849 -2.48 21.87 23.22
CA HIS A 849 -3.69 22.13 24.00
C HIS A 849 -4.89 21.39 23.35
N HIS A 850 -5.82 20.86 24.14
CA HIS A 850 -6.95 20.07 23.65
C HIS A 850 -8.03 20.92 22.92
N ASP A 851 -8.09 22.21 23.23
CA ASP A 851 -8.97 23.18 22.56
C ASP A 851 -8.21 23.96 21.47
N LEU A 852 -8.68 23.82 20.22
CA LEU A 852 -8.19 24.54 19.04
C LEU A 852 -8.18 26.07 19.20
N ARG A 853 -9.17 26.65 19.88
CA ARG A 853 -9.31 28.09 20.07
C ARG A 853 -8.19 28.62 20.94
N VAL A 854 -7.93 27.91 22.05
CA VAL A 854 -6.84 28.24 22.96
C VAL A 854 -5.51 28.04 22.25
N ALA A 855 -5.31 26.89 21.59
CA ALA A 855 -4.09 26.59 20.84
C ALA A 855 -3.74 27.67 19.81
N ARG A 856 -4.74 28.25 19.13
CA ARG A 856 -4.54 29.34 18.15
C ARG A 856 -4.04 30.63 18.79
N THR A 857 -4.39 30.91 20.04
CA THR A 857 -4.01 32.15 20.75
C THR A 857 -2.67 32.05 21.46
N LEU A 858 -2.11 30.85 21.59
CA LEU A 858 -0.78 30.65 22.13
C LEU A 858 0.26 31.25 21.18
N GLU A 859 1.30 31.87 21.73
CA GLU A 859 2.44 32.32 20.94
C GLU A 859 3.12 31.11 20.31
N GLU A 860 3.54 31.23 19.04
CA GLU A 860 4.40 30.23 18.43
C GLU A 860 5.68 30.16 19.27
N ALA A 861 6.00 28.98 19.80
CA ALA A 861 7.29 28.77 20.43
C ALA A 861 8.37 29.17 19.41
N PRO A 862 9.33 30.03 19.78
CA PRO A 862 10.43 30.39 18.89
C PRO A 862 11.12 29.09 18.47
N LEU A 863 11.25 28.91 17.14
CA LEU A 863 11.83 27.74 16.49
C LEU A 863 13.21 27.37 17.05
#